data_AF-A0A9W3A4X1-F1
#
_entry.id   AF-A0A9W3A4X1-F1
#
_cell.length_a   1.000
_cell.length_b   1.000
_cell.length_c   1.000
_cell.angle_alpha   90.00
_cell.angle_beta   90.00
_cell.angle_gamma   90.00
#
_symmetry.space_group_name_H-M   'P 1'
#
loop_
_entity.id
_entity.type
_entity.pdbx_description
1 polymer ?
#
loop_
_entity_poly.entity_id
_entity_poly.type
_entity_poly.pdbx_seq_one_letter_code
_entity_poly.pdbx_strand_id
1 'polypeptide(L)'
;MAASPSLSDVEFHRMQLQLIELRTNNYEVERRNKLLERELSETKEKIDQLDRELGKAKQAINKSKKAKDVEILLQESDSLQRKLLSQEEEFRLQNQTLMAELSMLVSSNEEYKKKVELLESGNAVPVAVQESSVSEELYRLKAENLALQKNLHALQEKFEKEAVLKSNDQSPEVTIASQSLMQPEEKDSVNGEEAVDGAVQKGLTQSSSEYNETINKLRLELDTEREEKLLIKSELEIKKKEHQEKMTAIQEELEKAADKLRKKQESYLQLHAEKEQVFKEMSAKLDENQAARDRDQKYYKDQIAKLQAEIEKVKKESEYLQSNKDKQIEELKHHLSQLQTQVDASGIVASHQLQEQSGKYLAEITVLRDQLSRITKERDDLVTQLQESRRVADDAVSQMQAALSERDKNILSMQEISKVAEKRKSLVDEMAIKYQKEYDAHRENVARIEEKQAAEVEKLQAKIEEQSKKILELSKQAGLVEEKIKKIASLEDTKGWLERRLTEVEAQLESTVKTFNEEKLSITAQYSAQINDLLAQQKEELKHEVDEKEKAAEEWKNLELKLNSELEAKNDQIQQLLQEIKDMEEEKKLHEKKGITMLKDLKRQLHAERKRGEKLQAKLQEVLSEETNKHVEDLFRTPDSELLETSSLSSWGAAASGLGKDSVASGPQSPTSGVNSQDSDAGAKDEFNDLFKRIGQLQQDKWALEEKVSHLETSNACMAEDLLNKTSIIEHYVMNSRAGPKHSNSHEDKLTLKKVMDMVNKNSEHTQQTQDMNKKLQSMLEETLTKNMHLQKDLEFMSQEVVRLSKLSISASPEPAKLANTPPATMALPSPVTPEPSTLVSAERESSVTSDENFEIISGPQDNDSDIDGKLVIDCDMSIS
;
A
#
# COMPACT_ATOMS: atom_id res chain seq x y z
N MET A 1 78.76 -53.86 25.04
CA MET A 1 78.88 -52.76 24.07
C MET A 1 77.71 -52.87 23.10
N ALA A 2 76.98 -51.78 22.91
CA ALA A 2 76.10 -51.57 21.76
C ALA A 2 76.03 -50.05 21.61
N ALA A 3 76.59 -49.50 20.53
CA ALA A 3 76.50 -48.06 20.28
C ALA A 3 75.13 -47.80 19.64
N SER A 4 74.27 -47.02 20.31
CA SER A 4 73.06 -46.50 19.71
C SER A 4 73.43 -45.70 18.44
N PRO A 5 72.69 -45.85 17.32
CA PRO A 5 72.95 -45.06 16.13
C PRO A 5 72.57 -43.59 16.38
N SER A 6 73.56 -42.78 16.77
CA SER A 6 73.45 -41.32 16.74
C SER A 6 73.26 -40.88 15.29
N LEU A 7 72.32 -39.96 15.03
CA LEU A 7 72.24 -39.27 13.75
C LEU A 7 73.62 -38.68 13.42
N SER A 8 74.02 -38.73 12.15
CA SER A 8 75.19 -37.97 11.72
C SER A 8 74.90 -36.47 11.78
N ASP A 9 75.94 -35.65 12.00
CA ASP A 9 75.80 -34.18 12.02
C ASP A 9 75.16 -33.64 10.73
N VAL A 10 75.38 -34.33 9.60
CA VAL A 10 74.80 -34.00 8.29
C VAL A 10 73.29 -34.23 8.27
N GLU A 11 72.81 -35.34 8.84
CA GLU A 11 71.37 -35.63 8.96
C GLU A 11 70.70 -34.69 9.97
N PHE A 12 71.35 -34.43 11.10
CA PHE A 12 70.87 -33.47 12.10
C PHE A 12 70.75 -32.06 11.51
N HIS A 13 71.76 -31.60 10.76
CA HIS A 13 71.74 -30.29 10.10
C HIS A 13 70.67 -30.22 8.99
N ARG A 14 70.49 -31.29 8.20
CA ARG A 14 69.39 -31.38 7.23
C ARG A 14 68.02 -31.27 7.92
N MET A 15 67.86 -31.93 9.06
CA MET A 15 66.62 -31.91 9.84
C MET A 15 66.37 -30.54 10.50
N GLN A 16 67.42 -29.83 10.93
CA GLN A 16 67.32 -28.43 11.37
C GLN A 16 66.88 -27.51 10.23
N LEU A 17 67.46 -27.65 9.03
CA LEU A 17 67.08 -26.87 7.84
C LEU A 17 65.60 -27.11 7.48
N GLN A 18 65.15 -28.37 7.44
CA GLN A 18 63.75 -28.70 7.20
C GLN A 18 62.83 -28.13 8.29
N LEU A 19 63.24 -28.12 9.57
CA LEU A 19 62.46 -27.53 10.66
C LEU A 19 62.35 -26.00 10.54
N ILE A 20 63.40 -25.32 10.06
CA ILE A 20 63.41 -23.88 9.80
C ILE A 20 62.52 -23.56 8.59
N GLU A 21 62.63 -24.33 7.50
CA GLU A 21 61.79 -24.19 6.30
C GLU A 21 60.30 -24.40 6.62
N LEU A 22 59.97 -25.45 7.39
CA LEU A 22 58.61 -25.71 7.87
C LEU A 22 58.09 -24.60 8.79
N ARG A 23 58.93 -24.01 9.67
CA ARG A 23 58.53 -22.85 10.49
C ARG A 23 58.26 -21.61 9.62
N THR A 24 59.14 -21.30 8.68
CA THR A 24 58.98 -20.17 7.75
C THR A 24 57.70 -20.32 6.93
N ASN A 25 57.46 -21.50 6.36
CA ASN A 25 56.25 -21.79 5.59
C ASN A 25 54.99 -21.72 6.48
N ASN A 26 55.05 -22.21 7.73
CA ASN A 26 53.93 -22.10 8.67
C ASN A 26 53.60 -20.63 9.01
N TYR A 27 54.58 -19.79 9.31
CA TYR A 27 54.35 -18.34 9.49
C TYR A 27 53.82 -17.66 8.22
N GLU A 28 54.24 -18.11 7.04
CA GLU A 28 53.74 -17.64 5.75
C GLU A 28 52.28 -18.07 5.47
N VAL A 29 51.88 -19.27 5.89
CA VAL A 29 50.50 -19.76 5.83
C VAL A 29 49.63 -19.06 6.87
N GLU A 30 50.12 -18.89 8.11
CA GLU A 30 49.44 -18.13 9.17
C GLU A 30 49.20 -16.68 8.74
N ARG A 31 50.17 -16.05 8.08
CA ARG A 31 50.02 -14.70 7.51
C ARG A 31 48.99 -14.65 6.37
N ARG A 32 48.95 -15.67 5.49
CA ARG A 32 47.93 -15.77 4.43
C ARG A 32 46.53 -15.99 5.02
N ASN A 33 46.37 -16.86 6.02
CA ASN A 33 45.11 -17.05 6.73
C ASN A 33 44.64 -15.74 7.36
N LYS A 34 45.50 -14.99 8.07
CA LYS A 34 45.17 -13.68 8.65
C LYS A 34 44.86 -12.57 7.64
N LEU A 35 45.17 -12.77 6.36
CA LEU A 35 44.72 -11.89 5.27
C LEU A 35 43.36 -12.34 4.75
N LEU A 36 43.20 -13.63 4.44
CA LEU A 36 41.94 -14.23 4.02
C LEU A 36 40.82 -14.05 5.06
N GLU A 37 41.14 -14.10 6.36
CA GLU A 37 40.21 -13.82 7.46
C GLU A 37 39.71 -12.37 7.46
N ARG A 38 40.56 -11.40 7.09
CA ARG A 38 40.16 -9.99 6.92
C ARG A 38 39.32 -9.81 5.67
N GLU A 39 39.76 -10.33 4.54
CA GLU A 39 39.02 -10.27 3.27
C GLU A 39 37.64 -10.94 3.43
N LEU A 40 37.53 -12.00 4.23
CA LEU A 40 36.28 -12.69 4.57
C LEU A 40 35.42 -11.92 5.59
N SER A 41 36.00 -11.07 6.45
CA SER A 41 35.24 -10.11 7.29
C SER A 41 34.71 -8.94 6.46
N GLU A 42 35.60 -8.29 5.70
CA GLU A 42 35.27 -7.14 4.83
C GLU A 42 34.21 -7.50 3.78
N THR A 43 34.26 -8.73 3.23
CA THR A 43 33.21 -9.20 2.31
C THR A 43 31.90 -9.53 3.01
N LYS A 44 31.91 -10.06 4.25
CA LYS A 44 30.68 -10.24 5.06
C LYS A 44 30.03 -8.90 5.40
N GLU A 45 30.80 -7.96 5.96
CA GLU A 45 30.31 -6.61 6.29
C GLU A 45 29.70 -5.91 5.07
N LYS A 46 30.28 -6.14 3.88
CA LYS A 46 29.79 -5.62 2.60
C LYS A 46 28.54 -6.34 2.08
N ILE A 47 28.37 -7.63 2.36
CA ILE A 47 27.11 -8.37 2.12
C ILE A 47 26.02 -7.82 3.06
N ASP A 48 26.30 -7.72 4.37
CA ASP A 48 25.36 -7.19 5.35
C ASP A 48 24.94 -5.74 5.03
N GLN A 49 25.88 -4.94 4.50
CA GLN A 49 25.62 -3.57 4.01
C GLN A 49 24.66 -3.59 2.82
N LEU A 50 24.94 -4.44 1.81
CA LEU A 50 24.10 -4.58 0.62
C LEU A 50 22.71 -5.14 0.94
N ASP A 51 22.58 -6.09 1.87
CA ASP A 51 21.27 -6.60 2.31
C ASP A 51 20.49 -5.56 3.12
N ARG A 52 21.16 -4.75 3.94
CA ARG A 52 20.54 -3.57 4.58
C ARG A 52 20.05 -2.54 3.55
N GLU A 53 20.79 -2.32 2.47
CA GLU A 53 20.41 -1.40 1.39
C GLU A 53 19.30 -1.98 0.49
N LEU A 54 19.36 -3.27 0.15
CA LEU A 54 18.32 -4.03 -0.56
C LEU A 54 17.01 -4.06 0.23
N GLY A 55 17.09 -4.27 1.55
CA GLY A 55 15.95 -4.22 2.47
C GLY A 55 15.30 -2.84 2.48
N LYS A 56 16.10 -1.77 2.59
CA LYS A 56 15.62 -0.38 2.47
C LYS A 56 14.98 -0.12 1.10
N ALA A 57 15.60 -0.56 0.01
CA ALA A 57 15.08 -0.39 -1.35
C ALA A 57 13.73 -1.12 -1.55
N LYS A 58 13.63 -2.40 -1.14
CA LYS A 58 12.37 -3.17 -1.16
C LYS A 58 11.30 -2.52 -0.30
N GLN A 59 11.63 -2.05 0.90
CA GLN A 59 10.66 -1.39 1.76
C GLN A 59 10.24 -0.02 1.21
N ALA A 60 11.15 0.71 0.55
CA ALA A 60 10.84 1.96 -0.15
C ALA A 60 9.97 1.73 -1.39
N ILE A 61 10.15 0.62 -2.13
CA ILE A 61 9.27 0.20 -3.24
C ILE A 61 7.88 -0.17 -2.73
N ASN A 62 7.78 -1.00 -1.69
CA ASN A 62 6.48 -1.42 -1.13
C ASN A 62 5.72 -0.28 -0.43
N LYS A 63 6.44 0.73 0.09
CA LYS A 63 5.88 2.00 0.58
C LYS A 63 5.72 3.05 -0.53
N SER A 64 6.24 2.82 -1.73
CA SER A 64 6.15 3.76 -2.85
C SER A 64 4.72 3.80 -3.34
N LYS A 65 4.07 4.96 -3.23
CA LYS A 65 2.70 5.11 -3.73
C LYS A 65 2.64 4.83 -5.24
N LYS A 66 3.69 5.18 -6.00
CA LYS A 66 3.92 4.77 -7.41
C LYS A 66 3.74 3.27 -7.70
N ALA A 67 4.07 2.37 -6.76
CA ALA A 67 3.84 0.93 -6.96
C ALA A 67 2.34 0.60 -6.90
N LYS A 68 1.62 1.19 -5.94
CA LYS A 68 0.15 1.10 -5.83
C LYS A 68 -0.56 1.84 -6.95
N ASP A 69 -0.02 2.96 -7.42
CA ASP A 69 -0.58 3.71 -8.55
C ASP A 69 -0.49 2.89 -9.84
N VAL A 70 0.63 2.20 -10.08
CA VAL A 70 0.76 1.24 -11.18
C VAL A 70 -0.21 0.07 -11.03
N GLU A 71 -0.39 -0.47 -9.82
CA GLU A 71 -1.36 -1.54 -9.55
C GLU A 71 -2.82 -1.08 -9.77
N ILE A 72 -3.17 0.14 -9.38
CA ILE A 72 -4.49 0.76 -9.63
C ILE A 72 -4.68 1.03 -11.12
N LEU A 73 -3.69 1.61 -11.81
CA LEU A 73 -3.75 1.86 -13.25
C LEU A 73 -3.86 0.56 -14.07
N LEU A 74 -3.27 -0.54 -13.61
CA LEU A 74 -3.48 -1.87 -14.19
C LEU A 74 -4.93 -2.35 -13.96
N GLN A 75 -5.47 -2.21 -12.75
CA GLN A 75 -6.88 -2.57 -12.46
C GLN A 75 -7.88 -1.69 -13.26
N GLU A 76 -7.58 -0.41 -13.45
CA GLU A 76 -8.36 0.50 -14.30
C GLU A 76 -8.24 0.14 -15.77
N SER A 77 -7.03 -0.19 -16.26
CA SER A 77 -6.80 -0.69 -17.62
C SER A 77 -7.60 -1.97 -17.88
N ASP A 78 -7.54 -2.96 -16.98
CA ASP A 78 -8.32 -4.20 -17.07
C ASP A 78 -9.84 -3.93 -17.02
N SER A 79 -10.27 -2.91 -16.29
CA SER A 79 -11.69 -2.48 -16.20
C SER A 79 -12.15 -1.81 -17.49
N LEU A 80 -11.33 -0.93 -18.06
CA LEU A 80 -11.58 -0.27 -19.35
C LEU A 80 -11.54 -1.27 -20.52
N GLN A 81 -10.61 -2.22 -20.51
CA GLN A 81 -10.52 -3.26 -21.54
C GLN A 81 -11.72 -4.21 -21.50
N ARG A 82 -12.22 -4.57 -20.30
CA ARG A 82 -13.49 -5.32 -20.15
C ARG A 82 -14.70 -4.53 -20.65
N LYS A 83 -14.76 -3.21 -20.38
CA LYS A 83 -15.83 -2.34 -20.91
C LYS A 83 -15.77 -2.22 -22.43
N LEU A 84 -14.57 -2.07 -23.00
CA LEU A 84 -14.36 -2.02 -24.45
C LEU A 84 -14.83 -3.32 -25.11
N LEU A 85 -14.40 -4.48 -24.61
CA LEU A 85 -14.87 -5.78 -25.10
C LEU A 85 -16.39 -5.93 -25.02
N SER A 86 -17.02 -5.48 -23.93
CA SER A 86 -18.49 -5.47 -23.80
C SER A 86 -19.16 -4.59 -24.87
N GLN A 87 -18.59 -3.41 -25.16
CA GLN A 87 -19.11 -2.52 -26.22
C GLN A 87 -18.85 -3.07 -27.63
N GLU A 88 -17.74 -3.77 -27.85
CA GLU A 88 -17.47 -4.48 -29.11
C GLU A 88 -18.44 -5.65 -29.31
N GLU A 89 -18.79 -6.39 -28.25
CA GLU A 89 -19.81 -7.44 -28.30
C GLU A 89 -21.23 -6.89 -28.52
N GLU A 90 -21.60 -5.80 -27.84
CA GLU A 90 -22.87 -5.08 -28.07
C GLU A 90 -22.97 -4.56 -29.51
N PHE A 91 -21.92 -3.91 -30.03
CA PHE A 91 -21.88 -3.42 -31.41
C PHE A 91 -21.92 -4.56 -32.43
N ARG A 92 -21.21 -5.68 -32.16
CA ARG A 92 -21.28 -6.88 -33.01
C ARG A 92 -22.69 -7.47 -33.02
N LEU A 93 -23.36 -7.54 -31.87
CA LEU A 93 -24.73 -8.03 -31.75
C LEU A 93 -25.73 -7.10 -32.45
N GLN A 94 -25.57 -5.79 -32.32
CA GLN A 94 -26.39 -4.80 -33.02
C GLN A 94 -26.23 -4.93 -34.54
N ASN A 95 -24.98 -5.05 -35.03
CA ASN A 95 -24.70 -5.21 -36.45
C ASN A 95 -25.21 -6.57 -36.99
N GLN A 96 -25.07 -7.65 -36.22
CA GLN A 96 -25.67 -8.95 -36.54
C GLN A 96 -27.20 -8.88 -36.63
N THR A 97 -27.84 -8.14 -35.72
CA THR A 97 -29.31 -7.93 -35.71
C THR A 97 -29.75 -7.11 -36.93
N LEU A 98 -29.06 -6.00 -37.23
CA LEU A 98 -29.31 -5.18 -38.41
C LEU A 98 -29.15 -5.98 -39.72
N MET A 99 -28.14 -6.84 -39.81
CA MET A 99 -27.95 -7.73 -40.97
C MET A 99 -29.05 -8.79 -41.09
N ALA A 100 -29.60 -9.28 -39.98
CA ALA A 100 -30.76 -10.17 -39.99
C ALA A 100 -32.04 -9.43 -40.43
N GLU A 101 -32.29 -8.21 -39.93
CA GLU A 101 -33.41 -7.35 -40.34
C GLU A 101 -33.33 -6.99 -41.82
N LEU A 102 -32.15 -6.62 -42.32
CA LEU A 102 -31.90 -6.40 -43.75
C LEU A 102 -32.17 -7.66 -44.57
N SER A 103 -31.76 -8.85 -44.10
CA SER A 103 -32.05 -10.12 -44.77
C SER A 103 -33.55 -10.44 -44.81
N MET A 104 -34.31 -10.14 -43.74
CA MET A 104 -35.77 -10.26 -43.72
C MET A 104 -36.43 -9.26 -44.69
N LEU A 105 -35.98 -8.01 -44.72
CA LEU A 105 -36.46 -6.97 -45.64
C LEU A 105 -36.17 -7.33 -47.10
N VAL A 106 -35.00 -7.88 -47.42
CA VAL A 106 -34.67 -8.38 -48.76
C VAL A 106 -35.57 -9.56 -49.12
N SER A 107 -35.75 -10.53 -48.23
CA SER A 107 -36.62 -11.70 -48.46
C SER A 107 -38.08 -11.29 -48.70
N SER A 108 -38.58 -10.34 -47.91
CA SER A 108 -39.93 -9.79 -48.06
C SER A 108 -40.09 -8.99 -49.35
N ASN A 109 -39.10 -8.18 -49.74
CA ASN A 109 -39.09 -7.51 -51.05
C ASN A 109 -39.01 -8.50 -52.23
N GLU A 110 -38.26 -9.60 -52.10
CA GLU A 110 -38.28 -10.69 -53.08
C GLU A 110 -39.65 -11.37 -53.16
N GLU A 111 -40.32 -11.61 -52.03
CA GLU A 111 -41.69 -12.12 -52.02
C GLU A 111 -42.68 -11.15 -52.70
N TYR A 112 -42.62 -9.85 -52.38
CA TYR A 112 -43.46 -8.85 -53.04
C TYR A 112 -43.17 -8.76 -54.54
N LYS A 113 -41.88 -8.79 -54.93
CA LYS A 113 -41.49 -8.85 -56.34
C LYS A 113 -42.05 -10.11 -57.01
N LYS A 114 -41.89 -11.30 -56.42
CA LYS A 114 -42.45 -12.56 -56.94
C LYS A 114 -43.98 -12.51 -57.03
N LYS A 115 -44.68 -11.87 -56.09
CA LYS A 115 -46.14 -11.68 -56.12
C LYS A 115 -46.57 -10.74 -57.25
N VAL A 116 -45.85 -9.62 -57.45
CA VAL A 116 -46.05 -8.71 -58.59
C VAL A 116 -45.78 -9.43 -59.91
N GLU A 117 -44.65 -10.12 -60.04
CA GLU A 117 -44.22 -10.86 -61.22
C GLU A 117 -45.21 -12.02 -61.55
N LEU A 118 -45.83 -12.64 -60.55
CA LEU A 118 -46.93 -13.61 -60.73
C LEU A 118 -48.20 -12.94 -61.30
N LEU A 119 -48.60 -11.80 -60.77
CA LEU A 119 -49.76 -11.02 -61.25
C LEU A 119 -49.52 -10.48 -62.67
N GLU A 120 -48.30 -10.03 -62.97
CA GLU A 120 -47.88 -9.56 -64.29
C GLU A 120 -47.71 -10.70 -65.31
N SER A 121 -47.33 -11.90 -64.88
CA SER A 121 -47.21 -13.09 -65.75
C SER A 121 -48.52 -13.57 -66.38
N GLY A 122 -49.67 -13.00 -65.97
CA GLY A 122 -50.99 -13.29 -66.52
C GLY A 122 -51.54 -14.68 -66.19
N ASN A 123 -50.83 -15.49 -65.41
CA ASN A 123 -51.22 -16.87 -65.10
C ASN A 123 -52.23 -16.95 -63.94
N ALA A 124 -53.38 -16.29 -64.12
CA ALA A 124 -54.51 -16.35 -63.22
C ALA A 124 -55.12 -17.76 -63.20
N VAL A 125 -54.68 -18.58 -62.24
CA VAL A 125 -55.19 -19.95 -62.04
C VAL A 125 -56.72 -19.89 -61.84
N PRO A 126 -57.53 -20.69 -62.57
CA PRO A 126 -58.97 -20.69 -62.40
C PRO A 126 -59.39 -21.05 -60.96
N VAL A 127 -60.16 -20.16 -60.34
CA VAL A 127 -60.57 -20.18 -58.91
C VAL A 127 -61.12 -21.55 -58.45
N ALA A 128 -61.81 -22.26 -59.35
CA ALA A 128 -62.50 -23.52 -59.08
C ALA A 128 -61.62 -24.69 -58.56
N VAL A 129 -60.29 -24.62 -58.67
CA VAL A 129 -59.38 -25.68 -58.16
C VAL A 129 -58.72 -25.29 -56.83
N GLN A 130 -58.63 -24.00 -56.50
CA GLN A 130 -58.18 -23.58 -55.17
C GLN A 130 -59.29 -23.71 -54.12
N GLU A 131 -60.56 -23.52 -54.47
CA GLU A 131 -61.66 -23.62 -53.50
C GLU A 131 -61.77 -24.99 -52.81
N SER A 132 -61.42 -26.11 -53.46
CA SER A 132 -61.42 -27.43 -52.80
C SER A 132 -60.28 -27.57 -51.79
N SER A 133 -59.05 -27.20 -52.17
CA SER A 133 -57.89 -27.25 -51.28
C SER A 133 -58.03 -26.29 -50.10
N VAL A 134 -58.50 -25.06 -50.37
CA VAL A 134 -58.78 -24.05 -49.34
C VAL A 134 -59.96 -24.48 -48.47
N SER A 135 -60.96 -25.19 -49.00
CA SER A 135 -62.03 -25.76 -48.17
C SER A 135 -61.51 -26.85 -47.23
N GLU A 136 -60.71 -27.82 -47.69
CA GLU A 136 -60.13 -28.84 -46.80
C GLU A 136 -59.20 -28.23 -45.73
N GLU A 137 -58.35 -27.27 -46.12
CA GLU A 137 -57.49 -26.55 -45.19
C GLU A 137 -58.29 -25.71 -44.19
N LEU A 138 -59.35 -25.04 -44.62
CA LEU A 138 -60.25 -24.27 -43.76
C LEU A 138 -61.11 -25.17 -42.86
N TYR A 139 -61.53 -26.35 -43.31
CA TYR A 139 -62.16 -27.35 -42.44
C TYR A 139 -61.18 -27.87 -41.38
N ARG A 140 -59.92 -28.12 -41.75
CA ARG A 140 -58.85 -28.52 -40.81
C ARG A 140 -58.59 -27.42 -39.78
N LEU A 141 -58.32 -26.19 -40.23
CA LEU A 141 -58.08 -25.01 -39.38
C LEU A 141 -59.30 -24.64 -38.52
N LYS A 142 -60.53 -24.94 -38.96
CA LYS A 142 -61.76 -24.71 -38.20
C LYS A 142 -62.04 -25.81 -37.17
N ALA A 143 -61.67 -27.06 -37.47
CA ALA A 143 -61.65 -28.14 -36.46
C ALA A 143 -60.57 -27.88 -35.39
N GLU A 144 -59.39 -27.42 -35.80
CA GLU A 144 -58.29 -27.02 -34.93
C GLU A 144 -58.66 -25.79 -34.08
N ASN A 145 -59.26 -24.75 -34.68
CA ASN A 145 -59.81 -23.62 -33.92
C ASN A 145 -60.90 -24.05 -32.93
N LEU A 146 -61.78 -25.00 -33.28
CA LEU A 146 -62.83 -25.47 -32.38
C LEU A 146 -62.26 -26.32 -31.23
N ALA A 147 -61.18 -27.08 -31.47
CA ALA A 147 -60.43 -27.76 -30.41
C ALA A 147 -59.68 -26.77 -29.50
N LEU A 148 -59.01 -25.77 -30.08
CA LEU A 148 -58.34 -24.70 -29.34
C LEU A 148 -59.35 -23.86 -28.55
N GLN A 149 -60.48 -23.45 -29.13
CA GLN A 149 -61.56 -22.75 -28.43
C GLN A 149 -62.18 -23.59 -27.32
N LYS A 150 -62.31 -24.92 -27.47
CA LYS A 150 -62.72 -25.79 -26.35
C LYS A 150 -61.68 -25.84 -25.22
N ASN A 151 -60.39 -25.87 -25.54
CA ASN A 151 -59.33 -25.82 -24.53
C ASN A 151 -59.26 -24.43 -23.87
N LEU A 152 -59.43 -23.36 -24.63
CA LEU A 152 -59.43 -21.97 -24.18
C LEU A 152 -60.67 -21.69 -23.32
N HIS A 153 -61.85 -22.18 -23.70
CA HIS A 153 -63.06 -22.15 -22.88
C HIS A 153 -62.93 -23.03 -21.63
N ALA A 154 -62.27 -24.20 -21.69
CA ALA A 154 -62.01 -25.02 -20.50
C ALA A 154 -60.96 -24.42 -19.55
N LEU A 155 -60.14 -23.48 -20.03
CA LEU A 155 -59.28 -22.61 -19.22
C LEU A 155 -60.04 -21.40 -18.69
N GLN A 156 -60.84 -20.72 -19.54
CA GLN A 156 -61.69 -19.59 -19.13
C GLN A 156 -62.73 -20.02 -18.10
N GLU A 157 -63.41 -21.16 -18.24
CA GLU A 157 -64.37 -21.64 -17.23
C GLU A 157 -63.70 -22.00 -15.89
N LYS A 158 -62.38 -22.24 -15.87
CA LYS A 158 -61.60 -22.35 -14.63
C LYS A 158 -61.27 -20.96 -14.07
N PHE A 159 -60.75 -20.06 -14.90
CA PHE A 159 -60.42 -18.69 -14.50
C PHE A 159 -61.64 -17.84 -14.11
N GLU A 160 -62.81 -18.01 -14.74
CA GLU A 160 -64.05 -17.32 -14.41
C GLU A 160 -64.66 -17.83 -13.10
N LYS A 161 -64.51 -19.13 -12.79
CA LYS A 161 -64.81 -19.68 -11.45
C LYS A 161 -63.86 -19.15 -10.36
N GLU A 162 -62.76 -18.51 -10.74
CA GLU A 162 -61.80 -17.84 -9.86
C GLU A 162 -61.95 -16.30 -9.89
N ALA A 163 -62.51 -15.72 -10.97
CA ALA A 163 -62.58 -14.28 -11.23
C ALA A 163 -63.94 -13.62 -11.01
N VAL A 164 -65.04 -14.36 -10.80
CA VAL A 164 -66.40 -13.82 -10.56
C VAL A 164 -66.57 -13.20 -9.15
N LEU A 165 -65.50 -12.62 -8.61
CA LEU A 165 -65.46 -11.82 -7.37
C LEU A 165 -64.84 -10.42 -7.55
N LYS A 166 -65.09 -9.74 -8.70
CA LYS A 166 -65.25 -8.28 -8.78
C LYS A 166 -65.86 -7.79 -10.10
N SER A 167 -66.99 -7.10 -9.96
CA SER A 167 -67.63 -6.22 -10.96
C SER A 167 -67.15 -4.75 -10.74
N ASN A 168 -67.49 -3.71 -11.51
CA ASN A 168 -68.36 -3.58 -12.70
C ASN A 168 -67.98 -2.31 -13.54
N ASP A 169 -68.68 -2.15 -14.68
CA ASP A 169 -69.14 -0.88 -15.29
C ASP A 169 -68.23 0.10 -16.11
N GLN A 170 -68.76 0.38 -17.32
CA GLN A 170 -68.96 1.67 -18.01
C GLN A 170 -67.83 2.43 -18.75
N SER A 171 -67.94 2.37 -20.09
CA SER A 171 -67.53 3.34 -21.13
C SER A 171 -68.54 4.53 -21.20
N PRO A 172 -68.48 5.53 -22.12
CA PRO A 172 -67.75 5.67 -23.41
C PRO A 172 -66.89 6.99 -23.44
N GLU A 173 -66.54 7.72 -24.51
CA GLU A 173 -66.93 7.69 -25.95
C GLU A 173 -65.82 8.20 -26.91
N VAL A 174 -66.10 9.16 -27.81
CA VAL A 174 -65.42 9.38 -29.11
C VAL A 174 -65.27 10.89 -29.43
N THR A 175 -64.36 11.26 -30.33
CA THR A 175 -64.35 12.59 -30.99
C THR A 175 -63.86 12.50 -32.44
N ILE A 176 -64.62 13.06 -33.39
CA ILE A 176 -64.25 13.23 -34.82
C ILE A 176 -64.64 14.64 -35.29
N ALA A 177 -63.88 15.18 -36.26
CA ALA A 177 -63.90 16.58 -36.70
C ALA A 177 -65.15 17.04 -37.48
N SER A 178 -65.40 18.38 -37.54
CA SER A 178 -65.49 19.16 -38.82
C SER A 178 -66.13 20.58 -38.71
N GLN A 179 -65.50 21.55 -39.38
CA GLN A 179 -66.06 22.67 -40.20
C GLN A 179 -67.11 23.73 -39.71
N SER A 180 -66.76 25.01 -39.99
CA SER A 180 -67.56 26.04 -40.74
C SER A 180 -68.41 27.17 -40.08
N LEU A 181 -68.17 28.39 -40.59
CA LEU A 181 -69.06 29.52 -40.96
C LEU A 181 -70.13 30.17 -40.05
N MET A 182 -70.10 31.51 -39.99
CA MET A 182 -71.22 32.48 -39.77
C MET A 182 -70.86 33.80 -40.53
N GLN A 183 -71.66 34.32 -41.49
CA GLN A 183 -72.85 35.24 -41.38
C GLN A 183 -72.53 36.74 -41.17
N PRO A 184 -73.42 37.73 -41.48
CA PRO A 184 -74.70 37.71 -42.24
C PRO A 184 -74.87 38.87 -43.30
N GLU A 185 -76.15 39.12 -43.67
CA GLU A 185 -76.79 40.01 -44.68
C GLU A 185 -76.64 41.56 -44.44
N GLU A 186 -77.24 42.55 -45.15
CA GLU A 186 -78.55 42.74 -45.81
C GLU A 186 -78.61 43.74 -47.02
N LYS A 187 -79.57 43.48 -47.95
CA LYS A 187 -80.70 44.32 -48.49
C LYS A 187 -80.58 45.87 -48.63
N ASP A 188 -81.31 46.61 -49.49
CA ASP A 188 -82.33 46.30 -50.52
C ASP A 188 -82.51 47.40 -51.63
N SER A 189 -83.15 46.97 -52.73
CA SER A 189 -84.11 47.57 -53.71
C SER A 189 -84.86 48.92 -53.39
N VAL A 190 -85.56 49.70 -54.27
CA VAL A 190 -85.89 49.73 -55.74
C VAL A 190 -86.66 51.05 -56.13
N ASN A 191 -86.82 51.38 -57.44
CA ASN A 191 -87.72 52.40 -58.09
C ASN A 191 -87.41 53.93 -57.90
N GLY A 192 -87.82 54.86 -58.80
CA GLY A 192 -88.43 54.74 -60.15
C GLY A 192 -88.94 56.08 -60.79
N GLU A 193 -89.04 56.13 -62.13
CA GLU A 193 -89.98 56.87 -63.05
C GLU A 193 -90.12 58.44 -63.13
N GLU A 194 -90.16 58.96 -64.40
CA GLU A 194 -90.93 60.11 -64.97
C GLU A 194 -90.72 61.61 -64.54
N ALA A 195 -91.02 62.68 -65.34
CA ALA A 195 -91.33 62.85 -66.79
C ALA A 195 -91.32 64.34 -67.33
N VAL A 196 -90.93 64.51 -68.61
CA VAL A 196 -91.55 65.28 -69.75
C VAL A 196 -91.95 66.81 -69.71
N ASP A 197 -91.45 67.56 -70.73
CA ASP A 197 -91.92 68.84 -71.37
C ASP A 197 -92.19 70.12 -70.52
N GLY A 198 -92.56 71.31 -71.05
CA GLY A 198 -92.79 71.76 -72.44
C GLY A 198 -93.22 73.25 -72.54
N ALA A 199 -93.15 73.88 -73.72
CA ALA A 199 -93.06 75.34 -73.88
C ALA A 199 -94.34 76.14 -74.29
N VAL A 200 -94.47 77.37 -73.75
CA VAL A 200 -94.88 78.65 -74.41
C VAL A 200 -96.26 78.80 -75.12
N GLN A 201 -97.21 79.44 -74.41
CA GLN A 201 -97.95 80.70 -74.75
C GLN A 201 -98.29 81.10 -76.22
N LYS A 202 -99.59 81.35 -76.55
CA LYS A 202 -100.08 82.56 -77.32
C LYS A 202 -101.60 82.70 -77.65
N GLY A 203 -102.11 83.94 -77.55
CA GLY A 203 -103.10 84.59 -78.47
C GLY A 203 -104.61 84.34 -78.29
N LEU A 204 -105.54 85.09 -78.93
CA LEU A 204 -105.52 86.44 -79.57
C LEU A 204 -106.96 86.86 -80.05
N THR A 205 -107.19 88.15 -80.41
CA THR A 205 -108.41 88.75 -81.05
C THR A 205 -109.68 88.87 -80.16
N GLN A 206 -110.72 89.72 -80.34
CA GLN A 206 -111.05 90.99 -81.06
C GLN A 206 -112.46 91.47 -80.55
N SER A 207 -113.06 92.68 -80.78
CA SER A 207 -112.66 93.98 -81.37
C SER A 207 -113.71 95.10 -81.07
N SER A 208 -113.30 96.38 -81.18
CA SER A 208 -113.98 97.57 -81.80
C SER A 208 -115.46 97.51 -82.26
N SER A 209 -116.26 98.60 -82.27
CA SER A 209 -116.08 100.01 -81.84
C SER A 209 -117.43 100.78 -81.92
N GLU A 210 -117.68 101.80 -81.09
CA GLU A 210 -118.57 102.91 -81.51
C GLU A 210 -118.26 104.27 -80.83
N TYR A 211 -118.40 105.37 -81.58
CA TYR A 211 -117.30 106.36 -81.65
C TYR A 211 -117.44 107.68 -80.87
N ASN A 212 -118.25 107.76 -79.81
CA ASN A 212 -118.28 108.96 -78.94
C ASN A 212 -118.29 108.67 -77.44
N GLU A 213 -118.89 107.55 -77.00
CA GLU A 213 -118.59 107.04 -75.66
C GLU A 213 -117.08 106.78 -75.55
N THR A 214 -116.44 106.30 -76.62
CA THR A 214 -114.99 106.15 -76.77
C THR A 214 -114.14 107.39 -76.50
N ILE A 215 -114.60 108.64 -76.46
CA ILE A 215 -113.68 109.74 -76.06
C ILE A 215 -113.47 109.77 -74.54
N ASN A 216 -114.49 109.44 -73.76
CA ASN A 216 -114.37 109.29 -72.30
C ASN A 216 -114.04 107.85 -71.91
N LYS A 217 -114.51 106.86 -72.69
CA LYS A 217 -114.18 105.44 -72.53
C LYS A 217 -112.76 105.13 -73.00
N LEU A 218 -112.19 105.75 -74.05
CA LEU A 218 -110.74 105.69 -74.31
C LEU A 218 -109.93 106.59 -73.37
N ARG A 219 -110.52 107.50 -72.59
CA ARG A 219 -109.79 108.12 -71.47
C ARG A 219 -109.74 107.16 -70.29
N LEU A 220 -110.89 106.59 -69.91
CA LEU A 220 -110.97 105.61 -68.84
C LEU A 220 -110.20 104.32 -69.19
N GLU A 221 -110.31 103.79 -70.41
CA GLU A 221 -109.55 102.65 -70.92
C GLU A 221 -108.08 103.00 -71.14
N LEU A 222 -107.70 104.24 -71.50
CA LEU A 222 -106.28 104.60 -71.52
C LEU A 222 -105.73 104.76 -70.10
N ASP A 223 -106.53 105.20 -69.14
CA ASP A 223 -106.12 105.35 -67.74
C ASP A 223 -106.17 104.00 -66.98
N THR A 224 -107.09 103.09 -67.29
CA THR A 224 -107.04 101.69 -66.83
C THR A 224 -106.00 100.89 -67.61
N GLU A 225 -105.77 101.08 -68.91
CA GLU A 225 -104.61 100.50 -69.60
C GLU A 225 -103.31 101.06 -69.04
N ARG A 226 -103.26 102.33 -68.58
CA ARG A 226 -102.09 102.88 -67.87
C ARG A 226 -101.93 102.25 -66.49
N GLU A 227 -103.02 102.07 -65.74
CA GLU A 227 -103.01 101.52 -64.40
C GLU A 227 -102.75 100.00 -64.41
N GLU A 228 -103.36 99.24 -65.33
CA GLU A 228 -103.03 97.86 -65.69
C GLU A 228 -101.59 97.75 -66.20
N LYS A 229 -101.11 98.67 -67.05
CA LYS A 229 -99.70 98.67 -67.48
C LYS A 229 -98.74 99.06 -66.36
N LEU A 230 -99.19 99.78 -65.34
CA LEU A 230 -98.43 100.03 -64.11
C LEU A 230 -98.49 98.83 -63.16
N LEU A 231 -99.63 98.15 -63.05
CA LEU A 231 -99.83 96.94 -62.26
C LEU A 231 -99.06 95.76 -62.87
N ILE A 232 -99.25 95.46 -64.15
CA ILE A 232 -98.46 94.46 -64.91
C ILE A 232 -96.98 94.80 -64.86
N LYS A 233 -96.58 96.09 -64.96
CA LYS A 233 -95.17 96.47 -64.79
C LYS A 233 -94.69 96.27 -63.35
N SER A 234 -95.54 96.49 -62.34
CA SER A 234 -95.26 96.23 -60.93
C SER A 234 -95.13 94.74 -60.66
N GLU A 235 -96.08 93.91 -61.11
CA GLU A 235 -96.07 92.45 -61.03
C GLU A 235 -94.87 91.85 -61.79
N LEU A 236 -94.53 92.38 -62.97
CA LEU A 236 -93.37 91.94 -63.74
C LEU A 236 -92.07 92.36 -63.04
N GLU A 237 -91.98 93.55 -62.45
CA GLU A 237 -90.83 93.97 -61.65
C GLU A 237 -90.72 93.19 -60.32
N ILE A 238 -91.86 92.81 -59.70
CA ILE A 238 -91.93 91.91 -58.54
C ILE A 238 -91.50 90.49 -58.93
N LYS A 239 -92.01 89.93 -60.03
CA LYS A 239 -91.65 88.58 -60.52
C LYS A 239 -90.20 88.51 -61.01
N LYS A 240 -89.69 89.61 -61.58
CA LYS A 240 -88.27 89.83 -61.89
C LYS A 240 -87.44 89.90 -60.62
N LYS A 241 -87.89 90.61 -59.57
CA LYS A 241 -87.23 90.65 -58.26
C LYS A 241 -87.24 89.28 -57.58
N GLU A 242 -88.36 88.54 -57.57
CA GLU A 242 -88.45 87.16 -57.10
C GLU A 242 -87.51 86.22 -57.88
N HIS A 243 -87.43 86.36 -59.21
CA HIS A 243 -86.48 85.59 -60.02
C HIS A 243 -85.04 85.97 -59.70
N GLN A 244 -84.74 87.26 -59.53
CA GLN A 244 -83.40 87.74 -59.21
C GLN A 244 -82.97 87.30 -57.80
N GLU A 245 -83.88 87.30 -56.83
CA GLU A 245 -83.69 86.77 -55.47
C GLU A 245 -83.47 85.25 -55.48
N LYS A 246 -84.27 84.50 -56.25
CA LYS A 246 -84.07 83.05 -56.46
C LYS A 246 -82.76 82.74 -57.17
N MET A 247 -82.37 83.53 -58.17
CA MET A 247 -81.08 83.40 -58.84
C MET A 247 -79.94 83.67 -57.86
N THR A 248 -80.01 84.73 -57.03
CA THR A 248 -78.98 84.96 -56.00
C THR A 248 -78.95 83.85 -54.95
N ALA A 249 -80.10 83.31 -54.52
CA ALA A 249 -80.14 82.22 -53.57
C ALA A 249 -79.50 80.93 -54.13
N ILE A 250 -79.84 80.55 -55.36
CA ILE A 250 -79.24 79.41 -56.06
C ILE A 250 -77.74 79.64 -56.29
N GLN A 251 -77.34 80.87 -56.61
CA GLN A 251 -75.94 81.22 -56.85
C GLN A 251 -75.12 81.24 -55.55
N GLU A 252 -75.69 81.68 -54.42
CA GLU A 252 -75.12 81.53 -53.09
C GLU A 252 -75.03 80.05 -52.66
N GLU A 253 -76.03 79.22 -52.95
CA GLU A 253 -75.99 77.78 -52.65
C GLU A 253 -74.95 77.05 -53.50
N LEU A 254 -74.82 77.42 -54.78
CA LEU A 254 -73.78 76.94 -55.68
C LEU A 254 -72.38 77.34 -55.18
N GLU A 255 -72.20 78.58 -54.72
CA GLU A 255 -70.94 79.04 -54.14
C GLU A 255 -70.63 78.32 -52.83
N LYS A 256 -71.61 78.20 -51.90
CA LYS A 256 -71.47 77.42 -50.65
C LYS A 256 -71.19 75.94 -50.92
N ALA A 257 -71.69 75.37 -52.02
CA ALA A 257 -71.40 74.00 -52.45
C ALA A 257 -69.99 73.88 -53.04
N ALA A 258 -69.58 74.81 -53.90
CA ALA A 258 -68.22 74.89 -54.45
C ALA A 258 -67.17 75.05 -53.35
N ASP A 259 -67.44 75.89 -52.35
CA ASP A 259 -66.54 76.15 -51.22
C ASP A 259 -66.40 74.92 -50.30
N LYS A 260 -67.51 74.17 -50.07
CA LYS A 260 -67.51 72.86 -49.39
C LYS A 260 -66.73 71.81 -50.20
N LEU A 261 -66.87 71.80 -51.52
CA LEU A 261 -66.12 70.90 -52.40
C LEU A 261 -64.62 71.22 -52.37
N ARG A 262 -64.25 72.50 -52.45
CA ARG A 262 -62.85 72.97 -52.40
C ARG A 262 -62.19 72.58 -51.08
N LYS A 263 -62.85 72.82 -49.94
CA LYS A 263 -62.37 72.43 -48.61
C LYS A 263 -62.23 70.91 -48.45
N LYS A 264 -63.14 70.12 -49.04
CA LYS A 264 -62.99 68.65 -49.11
C LYS A 264 -61.80 68.23 -49.98
N GLN A 265 -61.57 68.91 -51.11
CA GLN A 265 -60.45 68.62 -52.01
C GLN A 265 -59.10 69.00 -51.37
N GLU A 266 -59.03 70.14 -50.68
CA GLU A 266 -57.87 70.56 -49.86
C GLU A 266 -57.58 69.55 -48.74
N SER A 267 -58.60 69.16 -47.97
CA SER A 267 -58.48 68.16 -46.91
C SER A 267 -58.06 66.78 -47.45
N TYR A 268 -58.57 66.36 -48.61
CA TYR A 268 -58.16 65.11 -49.26
C TYR A 268 -56.69 65.16 -49.74
N LEU A 269 -56.26 66.29 -50.32
CA LEU A 269 -54.86 66.49 -50.73
C LEU A 269 -53.92 66.51 -49.52
N GLN A 270 -54.32 67.13 -48.40
CA GLN A 270 -53.56 67.09 -47.16
C GLN A 270 -53.46 65.67 -46.60
N LEU A 271 -54.58 64.94 -46.48
CA LEU A 271 -54.57 63.54 -46.04
C LEU A 271 -53.76 62.63 -46.97
N HIS A 272 -53.74 62.89 -48.28
CA HIS A 272 -52.89 62.18 -49.22
C HIS A 272 -51.40 62.48 -48.98
N ALA A 273 -51.04 63.75 -48.76
CA ALA A 273 -49.66 64.14 -48.47
C ALA A 273 -49.17 63.59 -47.12
N GLU A 274 -50.00 63.65 -46.08
CA GLU A 274 -49.71 63.05 -44.76
C GLU A 274 -49.56 61.53 -44.85
N LYS A 275 -50.46 60.84 -45.57
CA LYS A 275 -50.32 59.41 -45.87
C LYS A 275 -48.99 59.12 -46.57
N GLU A 276 -48.67 59.85 -47.63
CA GLU A 276 -47.44 59.64 -48.41
C GLU A 276 -46.18 59.92 -47.59
N GLN A 277 -46.21 60.93 -46.72
CA GLN A 277 -45.15 61.22 -45.74
C GLN A 277 -44.97 60.06 -44.73
N VAL A 278 -46.05 59.55 -44.16
CA VAL A 278 -46.00 58.39 -43.24
C VAL A 278 -45.48 57.13 -43.95
N PHE A 279 -45.86 56.89 -45.21
CA PHE A 279 -45.28 55.78 -45.99
C PHE A 279 -43.77 55.97 -46.26
N LYS A 280 -43.32 57.19 -46.58
CA LYS A 280 -41.87 57.48 -46.75
C LYS A 280 -41.11 57.29 -45.45
N GLU A 281 -41.63 57.76 -44.32
CA GLU A 281 -41.02 57.55 -43.01
C GLU A 281 -41.02 56.08 -42.58
N MET A 282 -42.08 55.32 -42.89
CA MET A 282 -42.15 53.90 -42.59
C MET A 282 -41.14 53.10 -43.44
N SER A 283 -40.98 53.44 -44.72
CA SER A 283 -39.91 52.87 -45.57
C SER A 283 -38.54 53.20 -45.00
N ALA A 284 -38.26 54.49 -44.74
CA ALA A 284 -36.95 54.92 -44.22
C ALA A 284 -36.60 54.25 -42.87
N LYS A 285 -37.58 54.08 -41.97
CA LYS A 285 -37.40 53.34 -40.71
C LYS A 285 -37.16 51.84 -40.93
N LEU A 286 -37.76 51.24 -41.95
CA LEU A 286 -37.53 49.83 -42.32
C LEU A 286 -36.15 49.64 -42.95
N ASP A 287 -35.74 50.54 -43.86
CA ASP A 287 -34.42 50.59 -44.48
C ASP A 287 -33.31 50.82 -43.43
N GLU A 288 -33.54 51.72 -42.46
CA GLU A 288 -32.64 51.95 -41.34
C GLU A 288 -32.51 50.71 -40.43
N ASN A 289 -33.64 50.05 -40.11
CA ASN A 289 -33.64 48.83 -39.29
C ASN A 289 -32.93 47.67 -40.01
N GLN A 290 -33.11 47.55 -41.33
CA GLN A 290 -32.39 46.57 -42.15
C GLN A 290 -30.88 46.88 -42.18
N ALA A 291 -30.50 48.14 -42.42
CA ALA A 291 -29.10 48.56 -42.37
C ALA A 291 -28.46 48.39 -40.99
N ALA A 292 -29.22 48.46 -39.89
CA ALA A 292 -28.74 48.11 -38.56
C ALA A 292 -28.44 46.60 -38.45
N ARG A 293 -29.41 45.75 -38.84
CA ARG A 293 -29.23 44.29 -38.87
C ARG A 293 -28.06 43.85 -39.74
N ASP A 294 -27.84 44.50 -40.87
CA ASP A 294 -26.73 44.18 -41.78
C ASP A 294 -25.36 44.58 -41.19
N ARG A 295 -25.28 45.67 -40.42
CA ARG A 295 -24.09 46.05 -39.65
C ARG A 295 -23.80 45.02 -38.55
N ASP A 296 -24.82 44.62 -37.79
CA ASP A 296 -24.69 43.64 -36.70
C ASP A 296 -24.32 42.26 -37.26
N GLN A 297 -24.98 41.80 -38.31
CA GLN A 297 -24.66 40.55 -38.99
C GLN A 297 -23.23 40.56 -39.54
N LYS A 298 -22.76 41.69 -40.08
CA LYS A 298 -21.35 41.85 -40.47
C LYS A 298 -20.43 41.79 -39.26
N TYR A 299 -20.73 42.50 -38.18
CA TYR A 299 -19.90 42.49 -36.96
C TYR A 299 -19.73 41.08 -36.39
N TYR A 300 -20.81 40.30 -36.31
CA TYR A 300 -20.73 38.89 -35.86
C TYR A 300 -20.00 37.99 -36.86
N LYS A 301 -20.16 38.18 -38.18
CA LYS A 301 -19.36 37.48 -39.21
C LYS A 301 -17.87 37.79 -39.06
N ASP A 302 -17.51 39.06 -38.87
CA ASP A 302 -16.13 39.52 -38.69
C ASP A 302 -15.51 39.02 -37.36
N GLN A 303 -16.31 38.85 -36.29
CA GLN A 303 -15.88 38.16 -35.06
C GLN A 303 -15.64 36.65 -35.30
N ILE A 304 -16.60 35.96 -35.93
CA ILE A 304 -16.50 34.51 -36.19
C ILE A 304 -15.26 34.21 -37.05
N ALA A 305 -15.01 35.02 -38.09
CA ALA A 305 -13.83 34.87 -38.93
C ALA A 305 -12.50 35.07 -38.16
N LYS A 306 -12.45 36.02 -37.20
CA LYS A 306 -11.28 36.21 -36.33
C LYS A 306 -11.06 35.02 -35.40
N LEU A 307 -12.11 34.55 -34.73
CA LEU A 307 -12.04 33.39 -33.83
C LEU A 307 -11.64 32.11 -34.59
N GLN A 308 -12.15 31.90 -35.80
CA GLN A 308 -11.74 30.80 -36.67
C GLN A 308 -10.25 30.89 -37.06
N ALA A 309 -9.74 32.08 -37.40
CA ALA A 309 -8.33 32.27 -37.70
C ALA A 309 -7.42 32.07 -36.48
N GLU A 310 -7.88 32.43 -35.28
CA GLU A 310 -7.15 32.24 -34.02
C GLU A 310 -7.13 30.77 -33.59
N ILE A 311 -8.25 30.04 -33.71
CA ILE A 311 -8.34 28.59 -33.51
C ILE A 311 -7.38 27.87 -34.47
N GLU A 312 -7.38 28.23 -35.76
CA GLU A 312 -6.52 27.62 -36.77
C GLU A 312 -5.02 27.93 -36.55
N LYS A 313 -4.70 29.10 -35.96
CA LYS A 313 -3.33 29.42 -35.51
C LYS A 313 -2.91 28.56 -34.32
N VAL A 314 -3.73 28.50 -33.26
CA VAL A 314 -3.45 27.68 -32.07
C VAL A 314 -3.34 26.20 -32.43
N LYS A 315 -4.17 25.71 -33.36
CA LYS A 315 -4.10 24.35 -33.90
C LYS A 315 -2.75 24.07 -34.55
N LYS A 316 -2.24 24.96 -35.40
CA LYS A 316 -0.92 24.83 -36.04
C LYS A 316 0.24 24.91 -35.04
N GLU A 317 0.14 25.76 -34.02
CA GLU A 317 1.12 25.82 -32.92
C GLU A 317 1.12 24.53 -32.10
N SER A 318 -0.06 23.93 -31.87
CA SER A 318 -0.21 22.62 -31.22
C SER A 318 0.35 21.47 -32.08
N GLU A 319 0.03 21.41 -33.37
CA GLU A 319 0.56 20.42 -34.33
C GLU A 319 2.09 20.47 -34.42
N TYR A 320 2.67 21.67 -34.42
CA TYR A 320 4.12 21.88 -34.39
C TYR A 320 4.76 21.38 -33.07
N LEU A 321 4.17 21.74 -31.93
CA LEU A 321 4.63 21.29 -30.61
C LEU A 321 4.52 19.76 -30.45
N GLN A 322 3.45 19.15 -30.98
CA GLN A 322 3.28 17.70 -30.98
C GLN A 322 4.36 17.03 -31.84
N SER A 323 4.55 17.47 -33.09
CA SER A 323 5.61 16.94 -33.97
C SER A 323 7.02 17.07 -33.36
N ASN A 324 7.27 18.11 -32.56
CA ASN A 324 8.54 18.27 -31.85
C ASN A 324 8.68 17.29 -30.65
N LYS A 325 7.60 17.05 -29.90
CA LYS A 325 7.56 16.03 -28.84
C LYS A 325 7.74 14.62 -29.42
N ASP A 326 7.06 14.30 -30.52
CA ASP A 326 7.15 12.98 -31.16
C ASP A 326 8.58 12.66 -31.61
N LYS A 327 9.29 13.66 -32.17
CA LYS A 327 10.73 13.55 -32.50
C LYS A 327 11.59 13.30 -31.26
N GLN A 328 11.37 14.05 -30.18
CA GLN A 328 12.09 13.83 -28.92
C GLN A 328 11.81 12.45 -28.32
N ILE A 329 10.59 11.93 -28.46
CA ILE A 329 10.21 10.57 -28.04
C ILE A 329 10.95 9.52 -28.86
N GLU A 330 11.05 9.66 -30.19
CA GLU A 330 11.84 8.72 -31.03
C GLU A 330 13.35 8.83 -30.78
N GLU A 331 13.89 10.05 -30.58
CA GLU A 331 15.29 10.23 -30.18
C GLU A 331 15.59 9.53 -28.83
N LEU A 332 14.69 9.65 -27.85
CA LEU A 332 14.82 8.98 -26.55
C LEU A 332 14.67 7.46 -26.65
N LYS A 333 13.70 6.95 -27.44
CA LYS A 333 13.55 5.51 -27.74
C LYS A 333 14.83 4.94 -28.37
N HIS A 334 15.42 5.66 -29.32
CA HIS A 334 16.67 5.25 -29.96
C HIS A 334 17.83 5.20 -28.97
N HIS A 335 17.98 6.20 -28.10
CA HIS A 335 19.00 6.19 -27.04
C HIS A 335 18.78 5.04 -26.03
N LEU A 336 17.53 4.77 -25.65
CA LEU A 336 17.19 3.62 -24.77
C LEU A 336 17.51 2.28 -25.45
N SER A 337 17.22 2.12 -26.74
CA SER A 337 17.56 0.92 -27.51
C SER A 337 19.08 0.71 -27.63
N GLN A 338 19.85 1.79 -27.83
CA GLN A 338 21.31 1.74 -27.83
C GLN A 338 21.87 1.36 -26.44
N LEU A 339 21.36 1.95 -25.37
CA LEU A 339 21.76 1.62 -23.99
C LEU A 339 21.40 0.17 -23.63
N GLN A 340 20.20 -0.30 -24.00
CA GLN A 340 19.80 -1.69 -23.84
C GLN A 340 20.77 -2.64 -24.55
N THR A 341 21.07 -2.38 -25.83
CA THR A 341 22.03 -3.17 -26.61
C THR A 341 23.43 -3.18 -25.97
N GLN A 342 23.86 -2.07 -25.37
CA GLN A 342 25.14 -1.97 -24.66
C GLN A 342 25.13 -2.76 -23.34
N VAL A 343 24.02 -2.73 -22.58
CA VAL A 343 23.84 -3.52 -21.36
C VAL A 343 23.81 -5.02 -21.69
N ASP A 344 23.08 -5.43 -22.71
CA ASP A 344 23.00 -6.83 -23.15
C ASP A 344 24.36 -7.35 -23.61
N ALA A 345 25.11 -6.57 -24.40
CA ALA A 345 26.48 -6.91 -24.79
C ALA A 345 27.42 -7.01 -23.56
N SER A 346 27.31 -6.08 -22.60
CA SER A 346 28.08 -6.14 -21.36
C SER A 346 27.71 -7.35 -20.48
N GLY A 347 26.43 -7.73 -20.45
CA GLY A 347 25.93 -8.90 -19.75
C GLY A 347 26.44 -10.21 -20.35
N ILE A 348 26.48 -10.30 -21.68
CA ILE A 348 27.07 -11.45 -22.41
C ILE A 348 28.57 -11.56 -22.09
N VAL A 349 29.33 -10.46 -22.13
CA VAL A 349 30.77 -10.48 -21.80
C VAL A 349 31.02 -10.89 -20.35
N ALA A 350 30.27 -10.34 -19.39
CA ALA A 350 30.38 -10.72 -17.98
C ALA A 350 29.99 -12.18 -17.74
N SER A 351 28.93 -12.66 -18.39
CA SER A 351 28.48 -14.07 -18.32
C SER A 351 29.55 -15.02 -18.88
N HIS A 352 30.11 -14.72 -20.06
CA HIS A 352 31.21 -15.49 -20.64
C HIS A 352 32.45 -15.52 -19.73
N GLN A 353 32.82 -14.37 -19.14
CA GLN A 353 33.96 -14.30 -18.22
C GLN A 353 33.72 -15.14 -16.95
N LEU A 354 32.52 -15.12 -16.38
CA LEU A 354 32.14 -15.98 -15.25
C LEU A 354 32.15 -17.47 -15.63
N GLN A 355 31.67 -17.82 -16.83
CA GLN A 355 31.69 -19.19 -17.34
C GLN A 355 33.13 -19.70 -17.54
N GLU A 356 34.03 -18.85 -18.07
CA GLU A 356 35.45 -19.18 -18.25
C GLU A 356 36.16 -19.41 -16.90
N GLN A 357 35.90 -18.56 -15.90
CA GLN A 357 36.45 -18.74 -14.55
C GLN A 357 35.87 -19.99 -13.85
N SER A 358 34.57 -20.26 -14.00
CA SER A 358 33.94 -21.48 -13.51
C SER A 358 34.58 -22.74 -14.14
N GLY A 359 34.86 -22.71 -15.44
CA GLY A 359 35.58 -23.78 -16.14
C GLY A 359 37.01 -23.98 -15.63
N LYS A 360 37.73 -22.90 -15.32
CA LYS A 360 39.09 -22.95 -14.73
C LYS A 360 39.08 -23.61 -13.35
N TYR A 361 38.19 -23.18 -12.44
CA TYR A 361 38.08 -23.79 -11.11
C TYR A 361 37.62 -25.25 -11.18
N LEU A 362 36.72 -25.61 -12.11
CA LEU A 362 36.30 -26.99 -12.30
C LEU A 362 37.46 -27.90 -12.78
N ALA A 363 38.32 -27.38 -13.68
CA ALA A 363 39.52 -28.08 -14.12
C ALA A 363 40.54 -28.25 -12.98
N GLU A 364 40.78 -27.20 -12.18
CA GLU A 364 41.66 -27.24 -11.01
C GLU A 364 41.16 -28.25 -9.94
N ILE A 365 39.87 -28.22 -9.61
CA ILE A 365 39.23 -29.20 -8.72
C ILE A 365 39.38 -30.63 -9.26
N THR A 366 39.34 -30.82 -10.57
CA THR A 366 39.56 -32.13 -11.19
C THR A 366 41.01 -32.59 -11.05
N VAL A 367 41.98 -31.72 -11.30
CA VAL A 367 43.41 -32.00 -11.11
C VAL A 367 43.73 -32.32 -9.65
N LEU A 368 43.14 -31.60 -8.69
CA LEU A 368 43.31 -31.85 -7.25
C LEU A 368 42.70 -33.18 -6.82
N ARG A 369 41.54 -33.58 -7.38
CA ARG A 369 40.95 -34.92 -7.16
C ARG A 369 41.84 -36.03 -7.71
N ASP A 370 42.40 -35.85 -8.89
CA ASP A 370 43.37 -36.79 -9.50
C ASP A 370 44.63 -36.94 -8.64
N GLN A 371 45.17 -35.83 -8.12
CA GLN A 371 46.33 -35.86 -7.21
C GLN A 371 46.00 -36.57 -5.89
N LEU A 372 44.86 -36.27 -5.27
CA LEU A 372 44.38 -36.96 -4.07
C LEU A 372 44.18 -38.46 -4.33
N SER A 373 43.65 -38.85 -5.49
CA SER A 373 43.48 -40.26 -5.87
C SER A 373 44.84 -40.99 -5.99
N ARG A 374 45.85 -40.35 -6.61
CA ARG A 374 47.21 -40.90 -6.70
C ARG A 374 47.87 -41.06 -5.34
N ILE A 375 47.84 -40.02 -4.50
CA ILE A 375 48.40 -40.06 -3.14
C ILE A 375 47.67 -41.09 -2.25
N THR A 376 46.34 -41.22 -2.42
CA THR A 376 45.54 -42.26 -1.74
C THR A 376 46.02 -43.65 -2.14
N LYS A 377 46.25 -43.90 -3.44
CA LYS A 377 46.77 -45.18 -3.91
C LYS A 377 48.20 -45.43 -3.44
N GLU A 378 49.10 -44.46 -3.52
CA GLU A 378 50.48 -44.57 -3.02
C GLU A 378 50.51 -44.89 -1.51
N ARG A 379 49.59 -44.30 -0.73
CA ARG A 379 49.36 -44.61 0.69
C ARG A 379 48.89 -46.05 0.88
N ASP A 380 47.98 -46.56 0.05
CA ASP A 380 47.51 -47.95 0.13
C ASP A 380 48.60 -48.96 -0.29
N ASP A 381 49.29 -48.71 -1.40
CA ASP A 381 50.41 -49.51 -1.89
C ASP A 381 51.50 -49.61 -0.78
N LEU A 382 51.86 -48.50 -0.12
CA LEU A 382 52.79 -48.49 1.02
C LEU A 382 52.26 -49.21 2.27
N VAL A 383 50.95 -49.12 2.58
CA VAL A 383 50.35 -49.85 3.70
C VAL A 383 50.42 -51.36 3.47
N THR A 384 50.16 -51.85 2.25
CA THR A 384 50.31 -53.28 1.95
C THR A 384 51.77 -53.74 2.04
N GLN A 385 52.73 -52.91 1.60
CA GLN A 385 54.16 -53.21 1.74
C GLN A 385 54.60 -53.30 3.21
N LEU A 386 54.10 -52.40 4.08
CA LEU A 386 54.37 -52.44 5.52
C LEU A 386 53.70 -53.64 6.20
N GLN A 387 52.50 -54.04 5.78
CA GLN A 387 51.82 -55.24 6.28
C GLN A 387 52.59 -56.51 5.92
N GLU A 388 53.07 -56.65 4.69
CA GLU A 388 53.87 -57.82 4.28
C GLU A 388 55.25 -57.81 4.95
N SER A 389 55.91 -56.65 5.04
CA SER A 389 57.17 -56.53 5.79
C SER A 389 57.01 -56.88 7.27
N ARG A 390 55.85 -56.60 7.87
CA ARG A 390 55.52 -57.04 9.22
C ARG A 390 55.26 -58.55 9.27
N ARG A 391 54.50 -59.12 8.32
CA ARG A 391 54.23 -60.56 8.26
C ARG A 391 55.53 -61.37 8.20
N VAL A 392 56.47 -60.95 7.36
CA VAL A 392 57.82 -61.55 7.25
C VAL A 392 58.62 -61.42 8.56
N ALA A 393 58.46 -60.32 9.32
CA ALA A 393 59.09 -60.17 10.62
C ALA A 393 58.45 -61.07 11.70
N ASP A 394 57.11 -61.15 11.74
CA ASP A 394 56.36 -62.01 12.66
C ASP A 394 56.62 -63.51 12.37
N ASP A 395 56.79 -63.89 11.09
CA ASP A 395 57.24 -65.22 10.63
C ASP A 395 58.69 -65.51 11.08
N ALA A 396 59.61 -64.54 10.95
CA ALA A 396 61.00 -64.69 11.38
C ALA A 396 61.14 -64.80 12.91
N VAL A 397 60.32 -64.06 13.67
CA VAL A 397 60.23 -64.21 15.13
C VAL A 397 59.70 -65.60 15.50
N SER A 398 58.68 -66.08 14.80
CA SER A 398 58.14 -67.44 14.98
C SER A 398 59.19 -68.53 14.73
N GLN A 399 59.98 -68.40 13.66
CA GLN A 399 61.10 -69.31 13.37
C GLN A 399 62.19 -69.27 14.44
N MET A 400 62.54 -68.07 14.93
CA MET A 400 63.50 -67.91 16.03
C MET A 400 63.01 -68.56 17.33
N GLN A 401 61.73 -68.42 17.67
CA GLN A 401 61.12 -69.08 18.83
C GLN A 401 61.12 -70.61 18.70
N ALA A 402 60.84 -71.15 17.51
CA ALA A 402 60.93 -72.58 17.23
C ALA A 402 62.37 -73.10 17.43
N ALA A 403 63.38 -72.41 16.87
CA ALA A 403 64.79 -72.75 17.03
C ALA A 403 65.27 -72.70 18.50
N LEU A 404 64.78 -71.73 19.28
CA LEU A 404 65.02 -71.67 20.73
C LEU A 404 64.39 -72.88 21.45
N SER A 405 63.16 -73.27 21.11
CA SER A 405 62.51 -74.46 21.67
C SER A 405 63.28 -75.75 21.35
N GLU A 406 63.80 -75.90 20.13
CA GLU A 406 64.66 -77.04 19.75
C GLU A 406 65.99 -77.04 20.49
N ARG A 407 66.65 -75.88 20.61
CA ARG A 407 67.85 -75.71 21.43
C ARG A 407 67.63 -76.16 22.87
N ASP A 408 66.50 -75.81 23.47
CA ASP A 408 66.18 -76.15 24.86
C ASP A 408 65.88 -77.64 25.04
N LYS A 409 65.16 -78.26 24.09
CA LYS A 409 64.99 -79.73 24.02
C LYS A 409 66.33 -80.45 23.92
N ASN A 410 67.25 -79.94 23.09
CA ASN A 410 68.59 -80.49 22.93
C ASN A 410 69.44 -80.33 24.20
N ILE A 411 69.35 -79.20 24.91
CA ILE A 411 70.01 -79.00 26.21
C ILE A 411 69.48 -80.01 27.24
N LEU A 412 68.16 -80.22 27.34
CA LEU A 412 67.56 -81.22 28.23
C LEU A 412 68.01 -82.65 27.89
N SER A 413 68.11 -82.99 26.60
CA SER A 413 68.64 -84.27 26.13
C SER A 413 70.11 -84.46 26.53
N MET A 414 70.96 -83.45 26.31
CA MET A 414 72.37 -83.47 26.72
C MET A 414 72.53 -83.58 28.24
N GLN A 415 71.66 -82.94 29.03
CA GLN A 415 71.65 -83.08 30.50
C GLN A 415 71.31 -84.51 30.93
N GLU A 416 70.34 -85.18 30.31
CA GLU A 416 70.02 -86.58 30.67
C GLU A 416 71.13 -87.55 30.22
N ILE A 417 71.73 -87.34 29.04
CA ILE A 417 72.93 -88.07 28.61
C ILE A 417 74.08 -87.88 29.63
N SER A 418 74.25 -86.67 30.14
CA SER A 418 75.26 -86.37 31.18
C SER A 418 74.97 -87.10 32.48
N LYS A 419 73.73 -87.09 33.00
CA LYS A 419 73.32 -87.89 34.17
C LYS A 419 73.56 -89.39 33.97
N VAL A 420 73.33 -89.91 32.77
CA VAL A 420 73.61 -91.33 32.44
C VAL A 420 75.12 -91.60 32.39
N ALA A 421 75.92 -90.67 31.88
CA ALA A 421 77.38 -90.76 31.91
C ALA A 421 77.94 -90.70 33.34
N GLU A 422 77.40 -89.81 34.19
CA GLU A 422 77.74 -89.73 35.63
C GLU A 422 77.37 -91.01 36.39
N LYS A 423 76.17 -91.57 36.16
CA LYS A 423 75.77 -92.87 36.72
C LYS A 423 76.70 -94.00 36.27
N ARG A 424 77.07 -94.04 34.99
CA ARG A 424 78.05 -95.02 34.45
C ARG A 424 79.43 -94.83 35.09
N LYS A 425 79.89 -93.58 35.24
CA LYS A 425 81.16 -93.28 35.91
C LYS A 425 81.12 -93.73 37.37
N SER A 426 80.07 -93.39 38.12
CA SER A 426 79.87 -93.82 39.51
C SER A 426 79.87 -95.34 39.64
N LEU A 427 79.29 -96.08 38.69
CA LEU A 427 79.32 -97.55 38.68
C LEU A 427 80.73 -98.10 38.38
N VAL A 428 81.50 -97.46 37.51
CA VAL A 428 82.91 -97.82 37.24
C VAL A 428 83.80 -97.46 38.43
N ASP A 429 83.60 -96.30 39.06
CA ASP A 429 84.29 -95.88 40.28
C ASP A 429 83.94 -96.86 41.44
N GLU A 430 82.68 -97.30 41.56
CA GLU A 430 82.27 -98.37 42.49
C GLU A 430 82.93 -99.72 42.20
N MET A 431 83.02 -100.13 40.92
CA MET A 431 83.71 -101.37 40.55
C MET A 431 85.21 -101.26 40.83
N ALA A 432 85.83 -100.11 40.54
CA ALA A 432 87.22 -99.86 40.88
C ALA A 432 87.44 -99.88 42.40
N ILE A 433 86.53 -99.34 43.20
CA ILE A 433 86.56 -99.43 44.67
C ILE A 433 86.33 -100.87 45.16
N LYS A 434 85.48 -101.66 44.49
CA LYS A 434 85.28 -103.10 44.82
C LYS A 434 86.54 -103.90 44.48
N TYR A 435 87.09 -103.77 43.27
CA TYR A 435 88.36 -104.39 42.90
C TYR A 435 89.52 -103.93 43.76
N GLN A 436 89.58 -102.65 44.17
CA GLN A 436 90.61 -102.15 45.09
C GLN A 436 90.43 -102.73 46.49
N LYS A 437 89.19 -102.89 46.99
CA LYS A 437 88.91 -103.54 48.28
C LYS A 437 89.17 -105.06 48.24
N GLU A 438 88.87 -105.73 47.13
CA GLU A 438 89.20 -107.15 46.94
C GLU A 438 90.70 -107.34 46.79
N TYR A 439 91.38 -106.48 46.02
CA TYR A 439 92.84 -106.43 45.93
C TYR A 439 93.45 -106.15 47.30
N ASP A 440 92.93 -105.20 48.08
CA ASP A 440 93.45 -104.88 49.41
C ASP A 440 93.09 -105.94 50.45
N ALA A 441 91.98 -106.66 50.33
CA ALA A 441 91.67 -107.82 51.17
C ALA A 441 92.51 -109.06 50.78
N HIS A 442 92.88 -109.21 49.51
CA HIS A 442 93.91 -110.15 49.07
C HIS A 442 95.29 -109.71 49.57
N ARG A 443 95.61 -108.41 49.51
CA ARG A 443 96.82 -107.79 50.06
C ARG A 443 96.87 -107.89 51.57
N GLU A 444 95.74 -107.94 52.27
CA GLU A 444 95.64 -108.14 53.72
C GLU A 444 95.76 -109.62 54.08
N ASN A 445 95.18 -110.52 53.28
CA ASN A 445 95.41 -111.96 53.47
C ASN A 445 96.85 -112.37 53.12
N VAL A 446 97.44 -111.75 52.10
CA VAL A 446 98.87 -111.81 51.82
C VAL A 446 99.64 -111.14 52.96
N ALA A 447 99.28 -109.93 53.41
CA ALA A 447 99.94 -109.29 54.55
C ALA A 447 99.85 -110.10 55.85
N ARG A 448 98.84 -110.96 56.03
CA ARG A 448 98.69 -111.89 57.18
C ARG A 448 99.46 -113.22 56.99
N ILE A 449 99.87 -113.53 55.76
CA ILE A 449 100.88 -114.57 55.46
C ILE A 449 102.27 -113.96 55.60
N GLU A 450 102.47 -112.76 55.07
CA GLU A 450 103.66 -111.93 55.23
C GLU A 450 103.86 -111.48 56.66
N GLU A 451 102.84 -111.39 57.52
CA GLU A 451 102.96 -111.10 58.97
C GLU A 451 103.52 -112.32 59.70
N LYS A 452 103.11 -113.52 59.30
CA LYS A 452 103.71 -114.78 59.78
C LYS A 452 105.14 -114.92 59.28
N GLN A 453 105.43 -114.44 58.07
CA GLN A 453 106.79 -114.30 57.55
C GLN A 453 107.51 -113.05 58.09
N ALA A 454 106.83 -112.08 58.70
CA ALA A 454 107.41 -110.88 59.30
C ALA A 454 107.79 -111.12 60.75
N ALA A 455 107.14 -112.06 61.45
CA ALA A 455 107.77 -112.69 62.62
C ALA A 455 109.15 -113.34 62.27
N GLU A 456 109.44 -113.57 60.99
CA GLU A 456 110.74 -113.99 60.47
C GLU A 456 111.56 -112.84 59.82
N VAL A 457 110.93 -111.81 59.23
CA VAL A 457 111.57 -110.69 58.49
C VAL A 457 111.71 -109.39 59.30
N GLU A 458 110.99 -109.20 60.40
CA GLU A 458 111.22 -108.14 61.41
C GLU A 458 112.63 -108.27 62.02
N LYS A 459 113.12 -109.52 62.12
CA LYS A 459 114.53 -109.84 62.43
C LYS A 459 115.55 -109.38 61.37
N LEU A 460 115.09 -109.02 60.16
CA LEU A 460 115.93 -108.70 59.00
C LEU A 460 115.80 -107.25 58.54
N GLN A 461 114.66 -106.59 58.77
CA GLN A 461 114.33 -105.28 58.17
C GLN A 461 114.01 -104.14 59.14
N ALA A 462 114.46 -104.24 60.39
CA ALA A 462 114.99 -103.09 61.16
C ALA A 462 116.28 -102.54 60.48
N LYS A 463 116.16 -102.19 59.19
CA LYS A 463 117.28 -102.04 58.22
C LYS A 463 116.92 -101.43 56.87
N ILE A 464 115.64 -101.35 56.51
CA ILE A 464 115.14 -100.49 55.40
C ILE A 464 114.07 -99.52 55.94
N GLU A 465 114.29 -99.14 57.19
CA GLU A 465 113.95 -97.85 57.78
C GLU A 465 114.49 -96.69 56.89
N GLU A 466 114.11 -95.46 57.22
CA GLU A 466 114.78 -94.21 56.78
C GLU A 466 114.74 -93.84 55.28
N GLN A 467 114.49 -94.74 54.31
CA GLN A 467 114.22 -94.37 52.90
C GLN A 467 112.81 -93.78 52.68
N SER A 468 112.30 -93.08 53.69
CA SER A 468 111.05 -92.33 53.83
C SER A 468 110.93 -91.11 52.88
N LYS A 469 111.56 -91.16 51.71
CA LYS A 469 111.83 -90.02 50.82
C LYS A 469 110.77 -89.80 49.73
N LYS A 470 109.68 -90.58 49.74
CA LYS A 470 108.64 -90.58 48.68
C LYS A 470 107.39 -89.75 49.02
N ILE A 471 107.28 -89.22 50.25
CA ILE A 471 106.02 -88.70 50.82
C ILE A 471 105.86 -87.17 50.67
N LEU A 472 106.83 -86.47 50.05
CA LEU A 472 106.84 -85.00 49.99
C LEU A 472 105.94 -84.36 48.90
N GLU A 473 105.61 -85.09 47.83
CA GLU A 473 105.10 -84.48 46.58
C GLU A 473 103.62 -84.04 46.62
N LEU A 474 102.81 -84.58 47.55
CA LEU A 474 101.36 -84.36 47.59
C LEU A 474 100.93 -83.02 48.23
N SER A 475 101.85 -82.21 48.75
CA SER A 475 101.55 -80.94 49.43
C SER A 475 101.09 -79.80 48.49
N LYS A 476 101.22 -79.96 47.17
CA LYS A 476 101.27 -78.84 46.21
C LYS A 476 99.91 -78.38 45.62
N GLN A 477 98.81 -79.05 45.91
CA GLN A 477 97.50 -78.82 45.27
C GLN A 477 96.64 -77.73 45.93
N ALA A 478 96.93 -77.31 47.17
CA ALA A 478 96.02 -76.47 47.97
C ALA A 478 95.82 -75.02 47.46
N GLY A 479 96.80 -74.44 46.77
CA GLY A 479 96.83 -73.00 46.47
C GLY A 479 95.83 -72.49 45.41
N LEU A 480 95.29 -73.36 44.56
CA LEU A 480 94.47 -72.95 43.41
C LEU A 480 93.01 -72.57 43.76
N VAL A 481 92.54 -72.90 44.96
CA VAL A 481 91.16 -72.59 45.40
C VAL A 481 91.03 -71.13 45.82
N GLU A 482 92.06 -70.57 46.48
CA GLU A 482 92.02 -69.24 47.09
C GLU A 482 91.99 -68.09 46.04
N GLU A 483 92.53 -68.33 44.85
CA GLU A 483 92.56 -67.34 43.75
C GLU A 483 91.17 -67.11 43.14
N LYS A 484 90.31 -68.14 43.11
CA LYS A 484 88.95 -68.04 42.54
C LYS A 484 88.00 -67.21 43.41
N ILE A 485 88.12 -67.32 44.73
CA ILE A 485 87.29 -66.59 45.69
C ILE A 485 87.49 -65.07 45.52
N LYS A 486 88.74 -64.63 45.37
CA LYS A 486 89.10 -63.21 45.16
C LYS A 486 88.55 -62.64 43.85
N LYS A 487 88.27 -63.50 42.85
CA LYS A 487 87.67 -63.09 41.57
C LYS A 487 86.17 -62.78 41.68
N ILE A 488 85.45 -63.49 42.55
CA ILE A 488 83.99 -63.34 42.72
C ILE A 488 83.67 -61.99 43.38
N ALA A 489 84.31 -61.68 44.52
CA ALA A 489 84.12 -60.41 45.23
C ALA A 489 84.33 -59.18 44.31
N SER A 490 85.36 -59.22 43.45
CA SER A 490 85.66 -58.12 42.51
C SER A 490 84.60 -57.88 41.43
N LEU A 491 83.66 -58.82 41.21
CA LEU A 491 82.51 -58.63 40.31
C LEU A 491 81.31 -58.04 41.05
N GLU A 492 81.11 -58.40 42.32
CA GLU A 492 80.00 -57.94 43.16
C GLU A 492 80.06 -56.42 43.42
N ASP A 493 81.26 -55.87 43.65
CA ASP A 493 81.48 -54.42 43.75
C ASP A 493 81.07 -53.67 42.47
N THR A 494 81.37 -54.22 41.28
CA THR A 494 81.03 -53.58 40.00
C THR A 494 79.53 -53.58 39.72
N LYS A 495 78.81 -54.61 40.18
CA LYS A 495 77.35 -54.67 40.11
C LYS A 495 76.72 -53.55 40.95
N GLY A 496 77.19 -53.37 42.19
CA GLY A 496 76.67 -52.33 43.08
C GLY A 496 76.93 -50.89 42.61
N TRP A 497 77.87 -50.66 41.69
CA TRP A 497 78.04 -49.37 41.03
C TRP A 497 76.97 -49.13 39.96
N LEU A 498 76.69 -50.14 39.13
CA LEU A 498 75.66 -50.07 38.08
C LEU A 498 74.25 -49.88 38.67
N GLU A 499 73.91 -50.58 39.75
CA GLU A 499 72.60 -50.47 40.40
C GLU A 499 72.36 -49.07 40.95
N ARG A 500 73.36 -48.44 41.59
CA ARG A 500 73.27 -47.04 42.04
C ARG A 500 73.15 -46.06 40.88
N ARG A 501 73.86 -46.31 39.78
CA ARG A 501 73.81 -45.44 38.59
C ARG A 501 72.49 -45.55 37.85
N LEU A 502 71.83 -46.70 37.91
CA LEU A 502 70.47 -46.90 37.41
C LEU A 502 69.47 -46.08 38.24
N THR A 503 69.45 -46.23 39.56
CA THR A 503 68.50 -45.50 40.42
C THR A 503 68.68 -43.98 40.38
N GLU A 504 69.90 -43.49 40.17
CA GLU A 504 70.17 -42.06 39.96
C GLU A 504 69.57 -41.54 38.63
N VAL A 505 69.63 -42.33 37.55
CA VAL A 505 69.02 -41.98 36.25
C VAL A 505 67.50 -42.08 36.30
N GLU A 506 66.96 -43.07 37.01
CA GLU A 506 65.51 -43.23 37.23
C GLU A 506 64.94 -42.03 38.03
N ALA A 507 65.60 -41.62 39.12
CA ALA A 507 65.20 -40.45 39.90
C ALA A 507 65.33 -39.13 39.11
N GLN A 508 66.36 -38.98 38.26
CA GLN A 508 66.47 -37.83 37.36
C GLN A 508 65.34 -37.80 36.33
N LEU A 509 65.00 -38.96 35.74
CA LEU A 509 63.89 -39.07 34.79
C LEU A 509 62.55 -38.72 35.46
N GLU A 510 62.25 -39.28 36.63
CA GLU A 510 61.04 -38.98 37.40
C GLU A 510 60.93 -37.48 37.73
N SER A 511 62.04 -36.85 38.15
CA SER A 511 62.08 -35.40 38.39
C SER A 511 61.76 -34.59 37.13
N THR A 512 62.30 -34.95 35.96
CA THR A 512 62.04 -34.22 34.70
C THR A 512 60.61 -34.42 34.19
N VAL A 513 60.04 -35.62 34.35
CA VAL A 513 58.64 -35.90 34.03
C VAL A 513 57.70 -35.12 34.95
N LYS A 514 58.06 -34.96 36.23
CA LYS A 514 57.30 -34.15 37.18
C LYS A 514 57.30 -32.67 36.80
N THR A 515 58.46 -32.05 36.57
CA THR A 515 58.53 -30.63 36.18
C THR A 515 57.82 -30.36 34.86
N PHE A 516 57.94 -31.25 33.86
CA PHE A 516 57.23 -31.10 32.59
C PHE A 516 55.69 -31.20 32.74
N ASN A 517 55.19 -32.04 33.65
CA ASN A 517 53.76 -32.09 33.96
C ASN A 517 53.28 -30.85 34.72
N GLU A 518 54.08 -30.30 35.63
CA GLU A 518 53.78 -29.05 36.35
C GLU A 518 53.77 -27.84 35.38
N GLU A 519 54.72 -27.76 34.45
CA GLU A 519 54.72 -26.78 33.35
C GLU A 519 53.49 -26.93 32.44
N LYS A 520 53.18 -28.15 32.01
CA LYS A 520 51.99 -28.45 31.18
C LYS A 520 50.69 -28.04 31.88
N LEU A 521 50.56 -28.31 33.18
CA LEU A 521 49.39 -27.90 33.97
C LEU A 521 49.31 -26.38 34.09
N SER A 522 50.44 -25.69 34.34
CA SER A 522 50.51 -24.23 34.39
C SER A 522 50.10 -23.59 33.05
N ILE A 523 50.60 -24.09 31.92
CA ILE A 523 50.24 -23.62 30.58
C ILE A 523 48.76 -23.88 30.28
N THR A 524 48.25 -25.06 30.65
CA THR A 524 46.82 -25.39 30.47
C THR A 524 45.92 -24.46 31.29
N ALA A 525 46.30 -24.18 32.55
CA ALA A 525 45.59 -23.25 33.41
C ALA A 525 45.60 -21.82 32.83
N GLN A 526 46.75 -21.33 32.35
CA GLN A 526 46.88 -20.01 31.72
C GLN A 526 45.98 -19.86 30.48
N TYR A 527 45.95 -20.85 29.58
CA TYR A 527 45.03 -20.81 28.44
C TYR A 527 43.56 -20.90 28.87
N SER A 528 43.22 -21.69 29.89
CA SER A 528 41.84 -21.73 30.41
C SER A 528 41.39 -20.40 31.02
N ALA A 529 42.29 -19.68 31.70
CA ALA A 529 42.03 -18.34 32.22
C ALA A 529 41.81 -17.34 31.08
N GLN A 530 42.71 -17.30 30.08
CA GLN A 530 42.56 -16.42 28.91
C GLN A 530 41.26 -16.66 28.14
N ILE A 531 40.84 -17.91 27.97
CA ILE A 531 39.56 -18.25 27.33
C ILE A 531 38.37 -17.74 28.17
N ASN A 532 38.42 -17.90 29.50
CA ASN A 532 37.37 -17.41 30.38
C ASN A 532 37.30 -15.88 30.44
N ASP A 533 38.44 -15.18 30.46
CA ASP A 533 38.51 -13.72 30.44
C ASP A 533 37.96 -13.15 29.11
N LEU A 534 38.32 -13.74 27.97
CA LEU A 534 37.77 -13.38 26.65
C LEU A 534 36.25 -13.64 26.58
N LEU A 535 35.78 -14.77 27.11
CA LEU A 535 34.34 -15.06 27.20
C LEU A 535 33.59 -14.15 28.18
N ALA A 536 34.25 -13.59 29.19
CA ALA A 536 33.68 -12.58 30.08
C ALA A 536 33.59 -11.21 29.39
N GLN A 537 34.65 -10.81 28.67
CA GLN A 537 34.67 -9.58 27.88
C GLN A 537 33.57 -9.59 26.82
N GLN A 538 33.48 -10.64 25.99
CA GLN A 538 32.43 -10.76 24.97
C GLN A 538 31.00 -10.77 25.53
N LYS A 539 30.80 -11.28 26.76
CA LYS A 539 29.49 -11.23 27.43
C LYS A 539 29.11 -9.84 27.90
N GLU A 540 30.06 -9.09 28.45
CA GLU A 540 29.79 -7.72 28.93
C GLU A 540 29.68 -6.74 27.76
N GLU A 541 30.43 -6.94 26.67
CA GLU A 541 30.26 -6.23 25.39
C GLU A 541 28.87 -6.49 24.77
N LEU A 542 28.46 -7.75 24.65
CA LEU A 542 27.14 -8.12 24.12
C LEU A 542 26.00 -7.54 24.98
N LYS A 543 26.17 -7.57 26.31
CA LYS A 543 25.22 -6.97 27.26
C LYS A 543 25.16 -5.45 27.12
N HIS A 544 26.30 -4.76 26.99
CA HIS A 544 26.34 -3.33 26.75
C HIS A 544 25.60 -2.94 25.46
N GLU A 545 25.82 -3.68 24.36
CA GLU A 545 25.13 -3.40 23.10
C GLU A 545 23.61 -3.68 23.19
N VAL A 546 23.18 -4.70 23.96
CA VAL A 546 21.75 -4.91 24.28
C VAL A 546 21.17 -3.76 25.10
N ASP A 547 21.84 -3.35 26.19
CA ASP A 547 21.45 -2.21 27.03
C ASP A 547 21.36 -0.90 26.22
N GLU A 548 22.16 -0.73 25.17
CA GLU A 548 22.07 0.39 24.23
C GLU A 548 20.91 0.24 23.24
N LYS A 549 20.62 -0.97 22.72
CA LYS A 549 19.44 -1.19 21.86
C LYS A 549 18.14 -0.93 22.63
N GLU A 550 18.05 -1.35 23.90
CA GLU A 550 16.86 -1.12 24.73
C GLU A 550 16.64 0.38 25.00
N LYS A 551 17.69 1.12 25.37
CA LYS A 551 17.60 2.59 25.54
C LYS A 551 17.15 3.28 24.25
N ALA A 552 17.73 2.92 23.10
CA ALA A 552 17.33 3.47 21.82
C ALA A 552 15.87 3.13 21.47
N ALA A 553 15.39 1.92 21.78
CA ALA A 553 13.99 1.54 21.57
C ALA A 553 13.03 2.33 22.46
N GLU A 554 13.39 2.56 23.73
CA GLU A 554 12.63 3.40 24.66
C GLU A 554 12.60 4.87 24.20
N GLU A 555 13.71 5.40 23.67
CA GLU A 555 13.76 6.75 23.07
C GLU A 555 12.86 6.86 21.83
N TRP A 556 12.89 5.88 20.92
CA TRP A 556 12.01 5.86 19.73
C TRP A 556 10.53 5.81 20.11
N LYS A 557 10.17 4.96 21.08
CA LYS A 557 8.81 4.85 21.63
C LYS A 557 8.34 6.15 22.30
N ASN A 558 9.22 6.85 23.00
CA ASN A 558 8.94 8.17 23.58
C ASN A 558 8.81 9.27 22.51
N LEU A 559 9.48 9.15 21.36
CA LEU A 559 9.32 10.05 20.22
C LEU A 559 8.00 9.78 19.46
N GLU A 560 7.65 8.51 19.28
CA GLU A 560 6.37 8.08 18.69
C GLU A 560 5.17 8.58 19.51
N LEU A 561 5.21 8.44 20.84
CA LEU A 561 4.18 8.99 21.73
C LEU A 561 4.03 10.51 21.62
N LYS A 562 5.14 11.26 21.52
CA LYS A 562 5.10 12.72 21.31
C LYS A 562 4.46 13.08 19.98
N LEU A 563 4.92 12.46 18.89
CA LEU A 563 4.37 12.67 17.55
C LEU A 563 2.88 12.32 17.48
N ASN A 564 2.43 11.26 18.15
CA ASN A 564 1.01 10.91 18.22
C ASN A 564 0.22 11.98 18.99
N SER A 565 0.73 12.50 20.12
CA SER A 565 0.06 13.58 20.87
C SER A 565 0.02 14.91 20.10
N GLU A 566 1.03 15.21 19.28
CA GLU A 566 1.02 16.37 18.37
C GLU A 566 0.01 16.16 17.23
N LEU A 567 -0.14 14.93 16.72
CA LEU A 567 -1.10 14.58 15.67
C LEU A 567 -2.53 14.64 16.19
N GLU A 568 -2.80 14.13 17.39
CA GLU A 568 -4.09 14.28 18.10
C GLU A 568 -4.44 15.77 18.31
N ALA A 569 -3.51 16.56 18.85
CA ALA A 569 -3.73 18.00 19.02
C ALA A 569 -3.94 18.76 17.69
N LYS A 570 -3.38 18.26 16.57
CA LYS A 570 -3.65 18.79 15.23
C LYS A 570 -4.99 18.33 14.68
N ASN A 571 -5.40 17.11 14.96
CA ASN A 571 -6.72 16.60 14.61
C ASN A 571 -7.82 17.39 15.34
N ASP A 572 -7.65 17.68 16.63
CA ASP A 572 -8.58 18.52 17.40
C ASP A 572 -8.70 19.95 16.82
N GLN A 573 -7.58 20.54 16.39
CA GLN A 573 -7.59 21.83 15.69
C GLN A 573 -8.32 21.77 14.34
N ILE A 574 -8.18 20.67 13.59
CA ILE A 574 -8.92 20.46 12.33
C ILE A 574 -10.42 20.30 12.61
N GLN A 575 -10.82 19.52 13.62
CA GLN A 575 -12.23 19.33 14.00
C GLN A 575 -12.87 20.64 14.47
N GLN A 576 -12.15 21.49 15.22
CA GLN A 576 -12.61 22.83 15.57
C GLN A 576 -12.85 23.70 14.32
N LEU A 577 -11.89 23.77 13.40
CA LEU A 577 -12.02 24.55 12.16
C LEU A 577 -13.13 24.02 11.24
N LEU A 578 -13.35 22.70 11.17
CA LEU A 578 -14.46 22.11 10.41
C LEU A 578 -15.81 22.48 11.00
N GLN A 579 -15.94 22.50 12.34
CA GLN A 579 -17.16 22.93 13.01
C GLN A 579 -17.39 24.45 12.84
N GLU A 580 -16.36 25.29 12.92
CA GLU A 580 -16.44 26.73 12.59
C GLU A 580 -16.90 26.98 11.15
N ILE A 581 -16.35 26.25 10.17
CA ILE A 581 -16.77 26.33 8.75
C ILE A 581 -18.24 25.95 8.60
N LYS A 582 -18.67 24.88 9.26
CA LYS A 582 -20.06 24.40 9.25
C LYS A 582 -21.01 25.41 9.89
N ASP A 583 -20.63 26.02 11.02
CA ASP A 583 -21.44 27.05 11.68
C ASP A 583 -21.55 28.32 10.82
N MET A 584 -20.47 28.72 10.12
CA MET A 584 -20.53 29.77 9.09
C MET A 584 -21.41 29.39 7.89
N GLU A 585 -21.40 28.13 7.45
CA GLU A 585 -22.32 27.67 6.41
C GLU A 585 -23.78 27.71 6.88
N GLU A 586 -24.07 27.32 8.11
CA GLU A 586 -25.43 27.35 8.67
C GLU A 586 -25.90 28.80 8.88
N GLU A 587 -25.03 29.70 9.34
CA GLU A 587 -25.30 31.15 9.35
C GLU A 587 -25.56 31.68 7.94
N LYS A 588 -24.74 31.32 6.94
CA LYS A 588 -24.94 31.72 5.54
C LYS A 588 -26.28 31.22 5.00
N LYS A 589 -26.62 29.94 5.19
CA LYS A 589 -27.91 29.34 4.80
C LYS A 589 -29.08 30.04 5.50
N LEU A 590 -28.90 30.48 6.75
CA LEU A 590 -29.87 31.25 7.51
C LEU A 590 -30.00 32.70 7.01
N HIS A 591 -28.90 33.32 6.56
CA HIS A 591 -28.88 34.61 5.88
C HIS A 591 -29.56 34.56 4.50
N GLU A 592 -29.33 33.51 3.71
CA GLU A 592 -30.01 33.25 2.45
C GLU A 592 -31.52 33.05 2.66
N LYS A 593 -31.92 32.27 3.68
CA LYS A 593 -33.34 32.14 4.08
C LYS A 593 -33.97 33.49 4.48
N LYS A 594 -33.26 34.33 5.24
CA LYS A 594 -33.69 35.71 5.56
C LYS A 594 -33.86 36.55 4.28
N GLY A 595 -32.89 36.51 3.36
CA GLY A 595 -32.94 37.23 2.08
C GLY A 595 -34.08 36.78 1.16
N ILE A 596 -34.30 35.46 1.04
CA ILE A 596 -35.43 34.88 0.29
C ILE A 596 -36.78 35.29 0.91
N THR A 597 -36.87 35.38 2.23
CA THR A 597 -38.08 35.82 2.93
C THR A 597 -38.34 37.31 2.67
N MET A 598 -37.32 38.16 2.76
CA MET A 598 -37.41 39.58 2.41
C MET A 598 -37.80 39.78 0.92
N LEU A 599 -37.26 38.98 0.00
CA LEU A 599 -37.65 38.98 -1.42
C LEU A 599 -39.12 38.56 -1.63
N LYS A 600 -39.62 37.59 -0.87
CA LYS A 600 -41.04 37.18 -0.90
C LYS A 600 -41.96 38.29 -0.37
N ASP A 601 -41.58 38.97 0.71
CA ASP A 601 -42.32 40.11 1.25
C ASP A 601 -42.32 41.31 0.29
N LEU A 602 -41.17 41.69 -0.27
CA LEU A 602 -41.06 42.73 -1.30
C LEU A 602 -41.89 42.39 -2.54
N LYS A 603 -41.90 41.13 -2.98
CA LYS A 603 -42.75 40.66 -4.08
C LYS A 603 -44.24 40.72 -3.74
N ARG A 604 -44.63 40.45 -2.49
CA ARG A 604 -46.02 40.63 -2.01
C ARG A 604 -46.41 42.10 -1.97
N GLN A 605 -45.54 42.99 -1.49
CA GLN A 605 -45.76 44.45 -1.50
C GLN A 605 -45.89 44.98 -2.93
N LEU A 606 -44.98 44.60 -3.83
CA LEU A 606 -45.04 44.97 -5.25
C LEU A 606 -46.33 44.50 -5.93
N HIS A 607 -46.79 43.28 -5.65
CA HIS A 607 -48.05 42.79 -6.19
C HIS A 607 -49.28 43.48 -5.57
N ALA A 608 -49.24 43.80 -4.27
CA ALA A 608 -50.29 44.57 -3.61
C ALA A 608 -50.41 45.99 -4.20
N GLU A 609 -49.29 46.68 -4.45
CA GLU A 609 -49.32 48.01 -5.08
C GLU A 609 -49.63 47.97 -6.58
N ARG A 610 -49.23 46.92 -7.32
CA ARG A 610 -49.78 46.68 -8.68
C ARG A 610 -51.30 46.54 -8.63
N LYS A 611 -51.83 45.72 -7.73
CA LYS A 611 -53.28 45.52 -7.56
C LYS A 611 -54.00 46.77 -7.04
N ARG A 612 -53.29 47.69 -6.37
CA ARG A 612 -53.77 49.02 -5.98
C ARG A 612 -53.80 49.98 -7.17
N GLY A 613 -52.76 49.96 -8.00
CA GLY A 613 -52.69 50.68 -9.28
C GLY A 613 -53.75 50.22 -10.28
N GLU A 614 -53.94 48.90 -10.43
CA GLU A 614 -55.01 48.28 -11.22
C GLU A 614 -56.39 48.73 -10.74
N LYS A 615 -56.62 48.78 -9.41
CA LYS A 615 -57.87 49.31 -8.83
C LYS A 615 -58.04 50.82 -9.05
N LEU A 616 -56.96 51.60 -8.98
CA LEU A 616 -56.99 53.04 -9.29
C LEU A 616 -57.28 53.26 -10.77
N GLN A 617 -56.68 52.48 -11.67
CA GLN A 617 -56.93 52.54 -13.10
C GLN A 617 -58.35 52.06 -13.46
N ALA A 618 -58.86 51.02 -12.80
CA ALA A 618 -60.25 50.58 -12.94
C ALA A 618 -61.23 51.68 -12.48
N LYS A 619 -60.99 52.31 -11.32
CA LYS A 619 -61.79 53.47 -10.87
C LYS A 619 -61.67 54.68 -11.81
N LEU A 620 -60.50 54.92 -12.39
CA LEU A 620 -60.31 55.98 -13.39
C LEU A 620 -61.10 55.66 -14.67
N GLN A 621 -61.13 54.39 -15.08
CA GLN A 621 -61.89 53.92 -16.25
C GLN A 621 -63.41 53.93 -15.99
N GLU A 622 -63.85 53.59 -14.77
CA GLU A 622 -65.23 53.73 -14.27
C GLU A 622 -65.67 55.21 -14.39
N VAL A 623 -64.91 56.14 -13.83
CA VAL A 623 -65.11 57.60 -13.94
C VAL A 623 -65.01 58.14 -15.39
N LEU A 624 -64.35 57.42 -16.30
CA LEU A 624 -64.25 57.76 -17.74
C LEU A 624 -65.26 57.03 -18.63
N SER A 625 -66.09 56.14 -18.08
CA SER A 625 -67.13 55.41 -18.83
C SER A 625 -68.56 55.61 -18.28
N GLU A 626 -68.70 56.14 -17.06
CA GLU A 626 -69.94 56.76 -16.61
C GLU A 626 -70.14 58.15 -17.24
N GLU A 627 -70.80 58.22 -18.39
CA GLU A 627 -71.41 59.47 -18.88
C GLU A 627 -72.64 59.87 -18.03
N THR A 628 -72.47 60.07 -16.72
CA THR A 628 -73.41 60.87 -15.91
C THR A 628 -72.82 61.39 -14.61
N ASN A 629 -73.05 62.67 -14.30
CA ASN A 629 -72.59 63.29 -13.05
C ASN A 629 -73.16 62.61 -11.79
N LYS A 630 -72.31 62.15 -10.84
CA LYS A 630 -72.46 62.26 -9.35
C LYS A 630 -71.50 61.39 -8.47
N HIS A 631 -70.16 61.53 -8.57
CA HIS A 631 -69.29 60.93 -7.52
C HIS A 631 -67.93 61.60 -7.24
N VAL A 632 -67.93 62.90 -6.92
CA VAL A 632 -66.70 63.66 -6.57
C VAL A 632 -66.51 63.90 -5.06
N GLU A 633 -67.56 63.80 -4.23
CA GLU A 633 -67.48 64.17 -2.80
C GLU A 633 -67.00 63.07 -1.82
N ASP A 634 -67.10 61.78 -2.17
CA ASP A 634 -66.89 60.68 -1.20
C ASP A 634 -65.41 60.34 -0.92
N LEU A 635 -64.46 61.14 -1.44
CA LEU A 635 -63.02 60.93 -1.26
C LEU A 635 -62.44 61.59 0.01
N PHE A 636 -63.21 62.40 0.73
CA PHE A 636 -62.73 63.26 1.82
C PHE A 636 -63.41 63.04 3.19
N ARG A 637 -64.10 61.91 3.40
CA ARG A 637 -64.91 61.68 4.61
C ARG A 637 -64.33 60.65 5.59
N THR A 638 -63.30 61.04 6.32
CA THR A 638 -62.98 60.42 7.63
C THR A 638 -64.07 60.74 8.65
N PRO A 639 -64.43 59.77 9.50
CA PRO A 639 -64.30 60.04 10.94
C PRO A 639 -63.77 58.84 11.75
N ASP A 640 -63.10 59.16 12.86
CA ASP A 640 -62.79 58.26 13.98
C ASP A 640 -63.93 58.24 15.04
N SER A 641 -63.72 57.42 16.08
CA SER A 641 -64.44 57.33 17.38
C SER A 641 -65.76 56.53 17.46
N GLU A 642 -65.68 55.47 18.31
CA GLU A 642 -66.72 54.95 19.23
C GLU A 642 -67.98 54.27 18.61
N LEU A 643 -68.52 53.16 19.15
CA LEU A 643 -68.54 52.69 20.54
C LEU A 643 -68.80 51.14 20.67
N LEU A 644 -67.97 50.45 21.47
CA LEU A 644 -68.13 49.18 22.22
C LEU A 644 -68.71 47.85 21.62
N GLU A 645 -68.22 46.77 22.27
CA GLU A 645 -68.81 45.42 22.50
C GLU A 645 -68.89 44.40 21.34
N THR A 646 -68.55 43.11 21.52
CA THR A 646 -68.24 42.32 22.75
C THR A 646 -66.92 41.52 22.70
N SER A 647 -66.31 41.34 23.90
CA SER A 647 -65.43 40.27 24.46
C SER A 647 -64.79 39.16 23.57
N SER A 648 -63.65 38.51 23.93
CA SER A 648 -63.02 38.35 25.26
C SER A 648 -61.54 37.84 25.25
N LEU A 649 -60.89 37.90 26.42
CA LEU A 649 -59.66 37.18 26.90
C LEU A 649 -58.24 37.62 26.45
N SER A 650 -57.59 38.40 27.34
CA SER A 650 -56.34 38.08 28.09
C SER A 650 -55.07 37.57 27.35
N SER A 651 -53.84 38.10 27.49
CA SER A 651 -53.20 39.04 28.45
C SER A 651 -53.22 38.61 29.94
N TRP A 652 -52.11 38.54 30.71
CA TRP A 652 -50.70 39.01 30.57
C TRP A 652 -49.72 37.88 31.03
N GLY A 653 -48.39 38.00 31.17
CA GLY A 653 -47.42 39.11 31.12
C GLY A 653 -46.00 38.62 31.49
N ALA A 654 -45.04 39.49 31.83
CA ALA A 654 -43.64 39.08 32.14
C ALA A 654 -43.11 39.69 33.46
N ALA A 655 -42.62 38.84 34.39
CA ALA A 655 -41.77 39.24 35.51
C ALA A 655 -41.04 38.05 36.22
N ALA A 656 -39.72 38.23 36.42
CA ALA A 656 -38.89 37.80 37.57
C ALA A 656 -38.95 36.36 38.18
N SER A 657 -37.78 35.70 38.09
CA SER A 657 -37.07 34.97 39.18
C SER A 657 -37.63 33.66 39.76
N GLY A 658 -36.80 32.60 39.71
CA GLY A 658 -37.02 31.33 40.43
C GLY A 658 -35.84 30.37 40.31
N LEU A 659 -35.31 29.88 41.45
CA LEU A 659 -34.22 28.90 41.53
C LEU A 659 -34.75 27.46 41.55
N GLY A 660 -33.96 26.49 41.06
CA GLY A 660 -34.22 25.04 41.17
C GLY A 660 -33.90 24.32 39.85
N LYS A 661 -32.84 23.53 39.65
CA LYS A 661 -32.09 22.54 40.46
C LYS A 661 -32.53 21.08 40.19
N ASP A 662 -31.68 20.42 39.40
CA ASP A 662 -31.26 19.01 39.35
C ASP A 662 -32.27 17.84 39.24
N SER A 663 -31.79 16.84 38.49
CA SER A 663 -31.88 15.39 38.77
C SER A 663 -33.03 14.52 38.23
N VAL A 664 -32.60 13.66 37.30
CA VAL A 664 -32.89 12.21 37.12
C VAL A 664 -34.33 11.71 36.93
N ALA A 665 -34.53 10.98 35.84
CA ALA A 665 -35.58 9.98 35.69
C ALA A 665 -35.04 8.79 34.89
N SER A 666 -34.71 7.69 35.57
CA SER A 666 -34.46 6.39 34.93
C SER A 666 -35.80 5.76 34.52
N GLY A 667 -35.82 4.99 33.43
CA GLY A 667 -36.89 4.02 33.17
C GLY A 667 -36.73 2.75 34.03
N PRO A 668 -37.35 1.61 33.66
CA PRO A 668 -38.28 1.39 32.53
C PRO A 668 -39.59 0.69 32.96
N GLN A 669 -40.52 0.44 32.02
CA GLN A 669 -41.12 -0.89 31.80
C GLN A 669 -42.09 -0.96 30.60
N SER A 670 -42.23 -2.17 30.07
CA SER A 670 -43.23 -2.66 29.10
C SER A 670 -43.84 -3.95 29.73
N PRO A 671 -44.93 -4.59 29.24
CA PRO A 671 -45.38 -4.65 27.83
C PRO A 671 -46.92 -4.78 27.62
N THR A 672 -47.30 -5.35 26.46
CA THR A 672 -48.55 -6.06 26.06
C THR A 672 -49.51 -5.39 25.05
N SER A 673 -49.54 -6.01 23.87
CA SER A 673 -50.69 -6.27 22.97
C SER A 673 -51.94 -5.36 22.94
N GLY A 674 -52.28 -4.93 21.72
CA GLY A 674 -53.45 -5.53 21.06
C GLY A 674 -54.62 -4.61 20.64
N VAL A 675 -54.47 -3.97 19.48
CA VAL A 675 -55.56 -3.55 18.57
C VAL A 675 -56.73 -2.74 19.17
N ASN A 676 -56.79 -1.44 18.85
CA ASN A 676 -58.04 -0.84 18.42
C ASN A 676 -57.81 0.30 17.41
N SER A 677 -58.80 0.58 16.56
CA SER A 677 -58.61 1.42 15.36
C SER A 677 -59.07 2.87 15.54
N GLN A 678 -58.22 3.74 16.08
CA GLN A 678 -58.32 5.20 16.01
C GLN A 678 -56.92 5.83 16.22
N ASP A 679 -56.66 6.99 15.59
CA ASP A 679 -55.43 7.83 15.61
C ASP A 679 -54.45 7.70 14.43
N SER A 680 -54.90 8.10 13.23
CA SER A 680 -54.08 8.36 12.04
C SER A 680 -53.23 9.65 12.12
N ASP A 681 -52.75 9.99 13.32
CA ASP A 681 -51.86 11.12 13.65
C ASP A 681 -50.68 10.67 14.56
N ALA A 682 -50.71 9.43 15.07
CA ALA A 682 -49.57 8.81 15.76
C ALA A 682 -48.60 8.15 14.77
N GLY A 683 -49.11 7.29 13.87
CA GLY A 683 -48.27 6.59 12.88
C GLY A 683 -47.47 7.53 11.97
N ALA A 684 -48.05 8.67 11.58
CA ALA A 684 -47.34 9.70 10.81
C ALA A 684 -46.16 10.33 11.57
N LYS A 685 -46.19 10.35 12.91
CA LYS A 685 -45.09 10.85 13.76
C LYS A 685 -44.01 9.78 13.95
N ASP A 686 -44.38 8.51 14.01
CA ASP A 686 -43.41 7.40 14.05
C ASP A 686 -42.72 7.21 12.71
N GLU A 687 -43.44 7.28 11.59
CA GLU A 687 -42.87 7.34 10.24
C GLU A 687 -41.97 8.58 10.06
N PHE A 688 -42.38 9.74 10.58
CA PHE A 688 -41.54 10.94 10.59
C PHE A 688 -40.28 10.76 11.45
N ASN A 689 -40.38 10.14 12.62
CA ASN A 689 -39.25 9.86 13.51
C ASN A 689 -38.26 8.86 12.88
N ASP A 690 -38.74 7.80 12.24
CA ASP A 690 -37.89 6.83 11.55
C ASP A 690 -37.29 7.40 10.26
N LEU A 691 -38.01 8.28 9.56
CA LEU A 691 -37.42 9.10 8.50
C LEU A 691 -36.35 10.04 9.06
N PHE A 692 -36.55 10.65 10.24
CA PHE A 692 -35.55 11.51 10.88
C PHE A 692 -34.30 10.73 11.30
N LYS A 693 -34.46 9.53 11.89
CA LYS A 693 -33.34 8.61 12.19
C LYS A 693 -32.61 8.21 10.92
N ARG A 694 -33.33 7.87 9.85
CA ARG A 694 -32.73 7.45 8.58
C ARG A 694 -32.05 8.59 7.83
N ILE A 695 -32.58 9.81 7.90
CA ILE A 695 -31.90 11.02 7.45
C ILE A 695 -30.64 11.24 8.29
N GLY A 696 -30.70 11.13 9.62
CA GLY A 696 -29.54 11.24 10.51
C GLY A 696 -28.44 10.22 10.18
N GLN A 697 -28.80 8.95 9.99
CA GLN A 697 -27.86 7.91 9.58
C GLN A 697 -27.27 8.20 8.20
N LEU A 698 -28.09 8.57 7.21
CA LEU A 698 -27.59 8.96 5.88
C LEU A 698 -26.70 10.22 5.94
N GLN A 699 -26.94 11.15 6.87
CA GLN A 699 -26.09 12.32 7.11
C GLN A 699 -24.72 11.89 7.67
N GLN A 700 -24.71 10.93 8.60
CA GLN A 700 -23.50 10.39 9.24
C GLN A 700 -22.69 9.50 8.28
N ASP A 701 -23.36 8.60 7.56
CA ASP A 701 -22.76 7.78 6.50
C ASP A 701 -22.16 8.66 5.39
N LYS A 702 -22.88 9.74 5.03
CA LYS A 702 -22.38 10.74 4.09
C LYS A 702 -21.14 11.45 4.61
N TRP A 703 -21.14 11.93 5.87
CA TRP A 703 -19.95 12.56 6.46
C TRP A 703 -18.75 11.60 6.51
N ALA A 704 -18.95 10.34 6.88
CA ALA A 704 -17.88 9.33 6.86
C ALA A 704 -17.32 9.06 5.44
N LEU A 705 -18.16 9.19 4.40
CA LEU A 705 -17.71 9.12 3.01
C LEU A 705 -17.02 10.41 2.54
N GLU A 706 -17.51 11.59 2.93
CA GLU A 706 -16.87 12.89 2.63
C GLU A 706 -15.50 13.02 3.32
N GLU A 707 -15.37 12.59 4.58
CA GLU A 707 -14.11 12.47 5.31
C GLU A 707 -13.14 11.50 4.64
N LYS A 708 -13.63 10.31 4.23
CA LYS A 708 -12.81 9.32 3.51
C LYS A 708 -12.34 9.82 2.14
N VAL A 709 -13.16 10.59 1.42
CA VAL A 709 -12.75 11.27 0.17
C VAL A 709 -11.71 12.34 0.47
N SER A 710 -11.93 13.21 1.45
CA SER A 710 -10.99 14.26 1.87
C SER A 710 -9.62 13.69 2.27
N HIS A 711 -9.58 12.57 3.00
CA HIS A 711 -8.33 11.86 3.30
C HIS A 711 -7.65 11.29 2.06
N LEU A 712 -8.39 10.73 1.10
CA LEU A 712 -7.83 10.23 -0.16
C LEU A 712 -7.30 11.38 -1.03
N GLU A 713 -8.01 12.48 -1.14
CA GLU A 713 -7.60 13.69 -1.86
C GLU A 713 -6.33 14.30 -1.24
N THR A 714 -6.31 14.47 0.08
CA THR A 714 -5.13 14.96 0.81
C THR A 714 -3.94 14.01 0.65
N SER A 715 -4.16 12.70 0.75
CA SER A 715 -3.13 11.67 0.49
C SER A 715 -2.65 11.65 -0.96
N ASN A 716 -3.47 12.09 -1.92
CA ASN A 716 -3.05 12.29 -3.30
C ASN A 716 -2.29 13.60 -3.51
N ALA A 717 -2.67 14.69 -2.86
CA ALA A 717 -1.95 15.96 -2.92
C ALA A 717 -0.52 15.82 -2.37
N CYS A 718 -0.35 15.32 -1.14
CA CYS A 718 0.97 15.09 -0.54
C CYS A 718 1.80 14.06 -1.32
N MET A 719 1.16 13.11 -2.01
CA MET A 719 1.85 12.16 -2.89
C MET A 719 2.28 12.82 -4.21
N ALA A 720 1.45 13.64 -4.83
CA ALA A 720 1.83 14.40 -6.02
C ALA A 720 3.02 15.32 -5.71
N GLU A 721 3.03 15.95 -4.54
CA GLU A 721 4.15 16.75 -4.05
C GLU A 721 5.42 15.91 -3.78
N ASP A 722 5.31 14.75 -3.12
CA ASP A 722 6.42 13.80 -2.95
C ASP A 722 6.97 13.29 -4.28
N LEU A 723 6.10 13.03 -5.26
CA LEU A 723 6.49 12.63 -6.61
C LEU A 723 7.13 13.78 -7.39
N LEU A 724 6.67 15.03 -7.23
CA LEU A 724 7.32 16.21 -7.81
C LEU A 724 8.69 16.45 -7.19
N ASN A 725 8.82 16.37 -5.87
CA ASN A 725 10.09 16.49 -5.16
C ASN A 725 11.06 15.37 -5.54
N LYS A 726 10.62 14.12 -5.59
CA LYS A 726 11.43 12.99 -6.10
C LYS A 726 11.80 13.14 -7.57
N THR A 727 10.91 13.69 -8.40
CA THR A 727 11.22 13.97 -9.82
C THR A 727 12.24 15.09 -9.96
N SER A 728 12.14 16.16 -9.15
CA SER A 728 13.12 17.25 -9.07
C SER A 728 14.50 16.77 -8.57
N ILE A 729 14.53 15.87 -7.57
CA ILE A 729 15.77 15.21 -7.12
C ILE A 729 16.36 14.34 -8.24
N ILE A 730 15.54 13.53 -8.92
CA ILE A 730 15.99 12.72 -10.05
C ILE A 730 16.47 13.62 -11.21
N GLU A 731 15.79 14.72 -11.51
CA GLU A 731 16.19 15.69 -12.53
C GLU A 731 17.52 16.35 -12.17
N HIS A 732 17.71 16.81 -10.93
CA HIS A 732 18.98 17.32 -10.44
C HIS A 732 20.12 16.28 -10.56
N TYR A 733 19.87 15.03 -10.17
CA TYR A 733 20.85 13.95 -10.32
C TYR A 733 21.09 13.57 -11.79
N VAL A 734 20.10 13.61 -12.67
CA VAL A 734 20.23 13.34 -14.11
C VAL A 734 20.97 14.47 -14.82
N MET A 735 20.69 15.74 -14.49
CA MET A 735 21.42 16.89 -15.03
C MET A 735 22.88 16.87 -14.58
N ASN A 736 23.15 16.58 -13.30
CA ASN A 736 24.52 16.44 -12.79
C ASN A 736 25.24 15.19 -13.33
N SER A 737 24.53 14.08 -13.56
CA SER A 737 25.09 12.87 -14.21
C SER A 737 25.34 13.07 -15.71
N ARG A 738 24.57 13.94 -16.38
CA ARG A 738 24.80 14.35 -17.77
C ARG A 738 26.03 15.27 -17.91
N ALA A 739 26.57 15.78 -16.79
CA ALA A 739 27.89 16.40 -16.69
C ALA A 739 29.03 15.38 -16.44
N GLY A 740 28.88 14.13 -16.90
CA GLY A 740 29.92 13.10 -16.83
C GLY A 740 31.24 13.53 -17.50
N PRO A 741 32.40 13.02 -17.02
CA PRO A 741 33.71 13.49 -17.43
C PRO A 741 34.03 13.17 -18.89
N LYS A 742 34.09 14.20 -19.73
CA LYS A 742 34.47 14.08 -21.15
C LYS A 742 35.97 13.83 -21.31
N HIS A 743 36.38 12.56 -21.24
CA HIS A 743 37.68 12.12 -21.77
C HIS A 743 37.66 12.07 -23.30
N SER A 744 37.76 13.24 -23.95
CA SER A 744 38.24 13.33 -25.32
C SER A 744 39.73 12.97 -25.36
N ASN A 745 40.12 11.95 -26.11
CA ASN A 745 41.51 11.51 -26.16
C ASN A 745 42.30 12.26 -27.26
N SER A 746 43.58 12.54 -26.98
CA SER A 746 44.57 13.18 -27.86
C SER A 746 44.27 14.59 -28.40
N HIS A 747 44.72 15.59 -27.64
CA HIS A 747 45.83 16.42 -28.14
C HIS A 747 46.70 16.90 -26.97
N GLU A 748 48.00 17.08 -27.21
CA GLU A 748 48.88 17.71 -26.22
C GLU A 748 48.54 19.20 -26.06
N ASP A 749 48.36 19.68 -24.83
CA ASP A 749 48.92 20.96 -24.41
C ASP A 749 49.13 21.05 -22.89
N LYS A 750 49.98 21.98 -22.44
CA LYS A 750 50.58 21.97 -21.10
C LYS A 750 49.61 22.38 -19.99
N LEU A 751 49.59 21.58 -18.91
CA LEU A 751 48.87 21.88 -17.66
C LEU A 751 49.41 23.17 -16.99
N THR A 752 48.83 24.32 -17.33
CA THR A 752 49.11 25.58 -16.62
C THR A 752 48.67 25.49 -15.16
N LEU A 753 49.62 25.73 -14.24
CA LEU A 753 49.47 25.66 -12.79
C LEU A 753 48.19 26.33 -12.25
N LYS A 754 47.79 27.44 -12.86
CA LYS A 754 46.56 28.19 -12.54
C LYS A 754 45.30 27.31 -12.55
N LYS A 755 45.17 26.37 -13.49
CA LYS A 755 43.98 25.51 -13.61
C LYS A 755 43.89 24.44 -12.51
N VAL A 756 45.04 24.05 -11.93
CA VAL A 756 45.09 23.22 -10.72
C VAL A 756 44.78 24.07 -9.49
N MET A 757 45.35 25.28 -9.39
CA MET A 757 45.06 26.23 -8.33
C MET A 757 43.56 26.58 -8.26
N ASP A 758 42.90 26.81 -9.40
CA ASP A 758 41.47 27.15 -9.46
C ASP A 758 40.57 25.95 -9.03
N MET A 759 41.00 24.69 -9.24
CA MET A 759 40.29 23.52 -8.71
C MET A 759 40.53 23.33 -7.20
N VAL A 760 41.76 23.54 -6.73
CA VAL A 760 42.08 23.51 -5.31
C VAL A 760 41.33 24.61 -4.55
N ASN A 761 41.23 25.82 -5.12
CA ASN A 761 40.43 26.91 -4.55
C ASN A 761 38.93 26.57 -4.51
N LYS A 762 38.35 25.94 -5.54
CA LYS A 762 36.92 25.57 -5.52
C LYS A 762 36.60 24.43 -4.55
N ASN A 763 37.50 23.44 -4.43
CA ASN A 763 37.38 22.44 -3.37
C ASN A 763 37.62 23.07 -1.98
N SER A 764 38.48 24.10 -1.89
CA SER A 764 38.64 24.90 -0.68
C SER A 764 37.36 25.66 -0.35
N GLU A 765 36.68 26.32 -1.30
CA GLU A 765 35.42 27.03 -1.08
C GLU A 765 34.32 26.08 -0.56
N HIS A 766 34.14 24.90 -1.17
CA HIS A 766 33.14 23.94 -0.67
C HIS A 766 33.54 23.37 0.69
N THR A 767 34.82 23.07 0.93
CA THR A 767 35.32 22.60 2.24
C THR A 767 35.15 23.68 3.31
N GLN A 768 35.45 24.94 2.97
CA GLN A 768 35.28 26.12 3.81
C GLN A 768 33.80 26.32 4.14
N GLN A 769 32.90 26.21 3.16
CA GLN A 769 31.45 26.33 3.38
C GLN A 769 30.91 25.22 4.29
N THR A 770 31.39 23.97 4.14
CA THR A 770 31.03 22.86 5.03
C THR A 770 31.65 23.04 6.43
N GLN A 771 32.88 23.52 6.55
CA GLN A 771 33.52 23.82 7.84
C GLN A 771 32.85 25.01 8.55
N ASP A 772 32.51 26.08 7.84
CA ASP A 772 31.80 27.23 8.38
C ASP A 772 30.36 26.85 8.78
N MET A 773 29.68 25.97 8.02
CA MET A 773 28.37 25.46 8.41
C MET A 773 28.45 24.54 9.65
N ASN A 774 29.44 23.65 9.72
CA ASN A 774 29.71 22.84 10.92
C ASN A 774 30.09 23.71 12.12
N LYS A 775 30.90 24.76 11.93
CA LYS A 775 31.26 25.73 12.97
C LYS A 775 30.05 26.55 13.43
N LYS A 776 29.12 26.87 12.52
CA LYS A 776 27.87 27.58 12.84
C LYS A 776 26.87 26.67 13.57
N LEU A 777 26.80 25.38 13.21
CA LEU A 777 26.11 24.35 13.98
C LEU A 777 26.73 24.16 15.36
N GLN A 778 28.06 24.11 15.45
CA GLN A 778 28.78 23.99 16.71
C GLN A 778 28.54 25.21 17.62
N SER A 779 28.68 26.44 17.11
CA SER A 779 28.37 27.64 17.90
C SER A 779 26.88 27.75 18.26
N MET A 780 25.96 27.24 17.42
CA MET A 780 24.54 27.14 17.77
C MET A 780 24.28 26.09 18.86
N LEU A 781 25.00 24.97 18.85
CA LEU A 781 24.98 23.95 19.92
C LEU A 781 25.60 24.49 21.21
N GLU A 782 26.73 25.19 21.14
CA GLU A 782 27.37 25.87 22.28
C GLU A 782 26.44 26.95 22.87
N GLU A 783 25.78 27.75 22.02
CA GLU A 783 24.79 28.75 22.46
C GLU A 783 23.55 28.07 23.07
N THR A 784 23.07 26.96 22.51
CA THR A 784 21.91 26.21 23.01
C THR A 784 22.22 25.48 24.32
N LEU A 785 23.41 24.87 24.46
CA LEU A 785 23.91 24.29 25.70
C LEU A 785 24.12 25.37 26.77
N THR A 786 24.64 26.54 26.39
CA THR A 786 24.79 27.68 27.30
C THR A 786 23.42 28.19 27.75
N LYS A 787 22.42 28.30 26.87
CA LYS A 787 21.04 28.65 27.22
C LYS A 787 20.39 27.60 28.12
N ASN A 788 20.55 26.31 27.83
CA ASN A 788 20.05 25.23 28.69
C ASN A 788 20.72 25.24 30.07
N MET A 789 22.03 25.52 30.17
CA MET A 789 22.70 25.70 31.46
C MET A 789 22.16 26.91 32.24
N HIS A 790 21.79 28.01 31.57
CA HIS A 790 21.15 29.15 32.24
C HIS A 790 19.72 28.81 32.67
N LEU A 791 18.89 28.24 31.77
CA LEU A 791 17.54 27.75 32.09
C LEU A 791 17.54 26.74 33.23
N GLN A 792 18.53 25.85 33.31
CA GLN A 792 18.67 24.89 34.40
C GLN A 792 19.03 25.60 35.73
N LYS A 793 19.89 26.61 35.71
CA LYS A 793 20.18 27.46 36.88
C LYS A 793 18.98 28.30 37.30
N ASP A 794 18.20 28.82 36.35
CA ASP A 794 16.99 29.59 36.61
C ASP A 794 15.89 28.68 37.20
N LEU A 795 15.77 27.44 36.71
CA LEU A 795 14.90 26.40 37.28
C LEU A 795 15.36 25.96 38.68
N GLU A 796 16.67 25.79 38.92
CA GLU A 796 17.21 25.52 40.25
C GLU A 796 16.97 26.69 41.21
N PHE A 797 17.13 27.93 40.75
CA PHE A 797 16.87 29.13 41.54
C PHE A 797 15.37 29.29 41.85
N MET A 798 14.49 29.09 40.85
CA MET A 798 13.04 29.03 41.05
C MET A 798 12.62 27.90 41.99
N SER A 799 13.25 26.71 41.90
CA SER A 799 12.99 25.59 42.80
C SER A 799 13.40 25.91 44.24
N GLN A 800 14.58 26.48 44.43
CA GLN A 800 15.04 26.96 45.73
C GLN A 800 14.14 28.06 46.30
N GLU A 801 13.64 28.97 45.46
CA GLU A 801 12.71 30.03 45.84
C GLU A 801 11.32 29.49 46.19
N VAL A 802 10.79 28.51 45.45
CA VAL A 802 9.56 27.78 45.79
C VAL A 802 9.72 27.05 47.13
N VAL A 803 10.87 26.41 47.38
CA VAL A 803 11.18 25.79 48.68
C VAL A 803 11.31 26.83 49.80
N ARG A 804 11.84 28.02 49.52
CA ARG A 804 11.93 29.15 50.48
C ARG A 804 10.54 29.70 50.81
N LEU A 805 9.70 29.90 49.80
CA LEU A 805 8.32 30.36 49.94
C LEU A 805 7.43 29.33 50.66
N SER A 806 7.60 28.04 50.35
CA SER A 806 6.93 26.93 51.06
C SER A 806 7.30 26.88 52.55
N LYS A 807 8.59 27.05 52.87
CA LYS A 807 9.06 27.17 54.27
C LYS A 807 8.49 28.39 54.98
N LEU A 808 8.18 29.48 54.26
CA LEU A 808 7.52 30.66 54.82
C LEU A 808 6.01 30.47 54.98
N SER A 809 5.31 29.81 54.05
CA SER A 809 3.86 29.55 54.16
C SER A 809 3.51 28.63 55.33
N ILE A 810 4.42 27.74 55.73
CA ILE A 810 4.25 26.86 56.90
C ILE A 810 4.27 27.65 58.24
N SER A 811 4.76 28.89 58.25
CA SER A 811 4.89 29.71 59.48
C SER A 811 3.69 30.62 59.79
N ALA A 812 2.51 30.38 59.19
CA ALA A 812 1.42 31.38 59.12
C ALA A 812 -0.03 30.90 59.46
N SER A 813 -0.26 30.41 60.70
CA SER A 813 -1.58 30.39 61.40
C SER A 813 -2.74 29.49 60.88
N PRO A 814 -3.82 29.24 61.67
CA PRO A 814 -3.89 29.03 63.14
C PRO A 814 -4.80 27.84 63.61
N GLU A 815 -4.86 27.66 64.93
CA GLU A 815 -5.68 26.80 65.82
C GLU A 815 -6.98 26.07 65.35
N PRO A 816 -7.23 24.87 65.93
CA PRO A 816 -8.57 24.35 66.26
C PRO A 816 -8.75 24.08 67.78
N ALA A 817 -10.01 24.04 68.27
CA ALA A 817 -10.31 23.96 69.72
C ALA A 817 -11.13 22.72 70.17
N LYS A 818 -10.61 22.05 71.23
CA LYS A 818 -11.27 21.26 72.31
C LYS A 818 -12.60 20.51 72.02
N LEU A 819 -12.64 19.19 72.28
CA LEU A 819 -13.18 18.63 73.54
C LEU A 819 -13.13 17.07 73.68
N ALA A 820 -12.78 16.64 74.90
CA ALA A 820 -13.25 15.46 75.64
C ALA A 820 -12.92 13.98 75.25
N ASN A 821 -12.51 13.26 76.31
CA ASN A 821 -12.64 11.83 76.63
C ASN A 821 -11.61 10.77 76.14
N THR A 822 -10.90 10.29 77.17
CA THR A 822 -9.88 9.24 77.38
C THR A 822 -10.47 7.83 77.63
N PRO A 823 -9.68 6.76 77.91
CA PRO A 823 -8.29 6.34 77.55
C PRO A 823 -8.31 4.83 77.06
N PRO A 824 -7.31 3.91 77.23
CA PRO A 824 -5.91 4.02 77.70
C PRO A 824 -4.82 3.23 76.94
N ALA A 825 -3.58 3.43 77.45
CA ALA A 825 -2.46 2.48 77.52
C ALA A 825 -1.57 2.23 76.28
N THR A 826 -0.23 2.07 76.39
CA THR A 826 0.71 2.44 77.49
C THR A 826 2.13 2.63 76.91
N MET A 827 2.89 3.50 77.58
CA MET A 827 4.34 3.85 77.51
C MET A 827 5.34 2.74 77.09
N ALA A 828 6.63 3.00 76.76
CA ALA A 828 7.37 4.07 76.06
C ALA A 828 8.88 4.03 76.44
N LEU A 829 9.80 4.02 75.45
CA LEU A 829 11.22 4.48 75.52
C LEU A 829 12.19 3.76 76.51
N PRO A 830 13.54 4.01 76.51
CA PRO A 830 14.41 4.77 75.57
C PRO A 830 15.65 3.97 75.03
N SER A 831 16.54 4.68 74.31
CA SER A 831 17.89 4.37 73.77
C SER A 831 19.00 4.19 74.87
N PRO A 832 20.35 4.15 74.63
CA PRO A 832 21.16 4.26 73.37
C PRO A 832 22.50 3.43 73.22
N VAL A 833 23.14 3.55 72.03
CA VAL A 833 24.62 3.50 71.74
C VAL A 833 25.39 2.14 71.63
N THR A 834 26.48 2.21 70.84
CA THR A 834 27.43 1.22 70.23
C THR A 834 28.62 0.80 71.17
N PRO A 835 29.64 -0.03 70.79
CA PRO A 835 30.00 -0.63 69.47
C PRO A 835 30.55 -2.10 69.41
N GLU A 836 30.74 -2.62 68.18
CA GLU A 836 31.78 -3.60 67.72
C GLU A 836 31.85 -5.04 68.34
N PRO A 837 32.59 -6.02 67.75
CA PRO A 837 32.22 -6.68 66.48
C PRO A 837 32.33 -8.23 66.50
N SER A 838 32.07 -8.88 65.36
CA SER A 838 32.61 -10.19 64.88
C SER A 838 31.62 -11.37 64.65
N THR A 839 31.84 -12.04 63.52
CA THR A 839 31.71 -13.50 63.26
C THR A 839 30.36 -14.26 63.29
N LEU A 840 30.06 -14.85 62.12
CA LEU A 840 29.62 -16.25 61.87
C LEU A 840 28.13 -16.68 62.04
N VAL A 841 27.59 -17.12 60.89
CA VAL A 841 26.90 -18.42 60.65
C VAL A 841 25.43 -18.61 61.06
N SER A 842 24.69 -19.17 60.09
CA SER A 842 23.32 -19.72 60.16
C SER A 842 22.21 -18.67 60.41
N ALA A 843 21.04 -18.72 59.77
CA ALA A 843 20.12 -19.86 59.55
C ALA A 843 19.53 -20.37 60.90
N GLU A 844 18.24 -20.59 61.07
CA GLU A 844 17.13 -20.60 60.11
C GLU A 844 15.81 -20.43 60.89
N ARG A 845 14.68 -20.94 60.36
CA ARG A 845 13.43 -21.28 61.08
C ARG A 845 12.51 -20.08 61.45
N GLU A 846 11.32 -19.97 60.85
CA GLU A 846 10.08 -20.78 61.01
C GLU A 846 9.23 -20.32 62.21
N SER A 847 7.91 -20.52 62.27
CA SER A 847 6.91 -21.01 61.28
C SER A 847 5.54 -20.41 61.63
N SER A 848 4.51 -20.55 60.78
CA SER A 848 3.40 -21.53 60.92
C SER A 848 2.10 -20.80 60.51
N VAL A 849 0.94 -21.40 60.18
CA VAL A 849 0.38 -22.77 60.26
C VAL A 849 -0.30 -23.02 58.88
N THR A 850 0.04 -24.07 58.13
CA THR A 850 -0.75 -25.32 57.86
C THR A 850 -2.27 -25.16 57.69
N SER A 851 -2.98 -25.96 56.88
CA SER A 851 -2.67 -27.29 56.29
C SER A 851 -2.90 -27.26 54.74
N ASP A 852 -3.26 -28.27 53.92
CA ASP A 852 -3.79 -29.64 54.09
C ASP A 852 -3.31 -30.65 53.01
N GLU A 853 -3.06 -31.87 53.48
CA GLU A 853 -3.34 -33.23 52.97
C GLU A 853 -3.99 -33.47 51.57
N ASN A 854 -3.73 -34.57 50.83
CA ASN A 854 -3.03 -35.84 51.14
C ASN A 854 -2.42 -36.56 49.90
N PHE A 855 -1.26 -37.22 50.09
CA PHE A 855 -0.88 -38.65 49.86
C PHE A 855 -1.39 -39.44 48.61
N GLU A 856 -0.72 -40.51 48.10
CA GLU A 856 0.27 -41.45 48.69
C GLU A 856 1.33 -41.98 47.67
N ILE A 857 2.26 -42.82 48.14
CA ILE A 857 3.42 -43.45 47.45
C ILE A 857 3.12 -44.94 47.13
N ILE A 858 3.80 -45.56 46.14
CA ILE A 858 4.17 -47.01 46.20
C ILE A 858 5.34 -47.37 45.26
N SER A 859 6.10 -48.41 45.63
CA SER A 859 7.30 -48.92 44.93
C SER A 859 6.99 -49.94 43.82
N GLY A 860 7.98 -50.25 42.96
CA GLY A 860 7.88 -51.30 41.93
C GLY A 860 7.97 -52.74 42.45
N PRO A 861 7.94 -53.75 41.55
CA PRO A 861 9.04 -54.72 41.53
C PRO A 861 9.45 -55.20 40.12
N GLN A 862 10.19 -56.32 40.08
CA GLN A 862 11.08 -56.83 39.03
C GLN A 862 10.49 -57.93 38.11
N ASP A 863 11.23 -58.19 37.01
CA ASP A 863 11.47 -59.44 36.25
C ASP A 863 10.33 -60.25 35.59
N ASN A 864 10.59 -60.74 34.37
CA ASN A 864 10.70 -62.17 34.03
C ASN A 864 11.27 -62.39 32.60
N ASP A 865 11.89 -63.55 32.37
CA ASP A 865 12.71 -63.89 31.19
C ASP A 865 11.96 -64.53 30.01
N SER A 866 12.65 -64.69 28.87
CA SER A 866 12.55 -65.88 27.99
C SER A 866 13.79 -66.03 27.10
N ASP A 867 14.52 -67.15 27.20
CA ASP A 867 15.59 -67.53 26.27
C ASP A 867 15.06 -67.99 24.89
N ILE A 868 15.91 -67.88 23.85
CA ILE A 868 16.14 -68.99 22.91
C ILE A 868 17.66 -69.10 22.67
N ASP A 869 18.27 -70.22 23.08
CA ASP A 869 19.66 -70.59 22.76
C ASP A 869 19.77 -71.19 21.33
N GLY A 870 20.90 -71.01 20.66
CA GLY A 870 21.06 -71.23 19.21
C GLY A 870 22.49 -71.54 18.81
N LYS A 871 22.99 -72.71 19.22
CA LYS A 871 24.41 -73.02 19.32
C LYS A 871 24.93 -73.97 18.23
N LEU A 872 26.16 -73.70 17.78
CA LEU A 872 27.11 -74.64 17.14
C LEU A 872 26.78 -75.16 15.72
N VAL A 873 27.75 -75.04 14.81
CA VAL A 873 28.61 -76.17 14.36
C VAL A 873 29.80 -75.60 13.56
N ILE A 874 30.94 -76.27 13.67
CA ILE A 874 32.17 -76.05 12.91
C ILE A 874 32.34 -77.27 12.02
N ASP A 875 32.61 -77.12 10.71
CA ASP A 875 33.75 -77.84 10.10
C ASP A 875 34.11 -77.44 8.66
N CYS A 876 35.30 -77.91 8.31
CA CYS A 876 36.19 -77.60 7.20
C CYS A 876 35.69 -77.78 5.74
N ASP A 877 36.37 -77.00 4.88
CA ASP A 877 37.15 -77.46 3.72
C ASP A 877 36.66 -77.36 2.24
N MET A 878 37.69 -77.23 1.39
CA MET A 878 37.78 -77.47 -0.05
C MET A 878 37.06 -76.56 -1.10
N SER A 879 37.90 -75.71 -1.70
CA SER A 879 38.34 -75.83 -3.12
C SER A 879 37.57 -75.19 -4.28
N ILE A 880 38.32 -74.33 -5.00
CA ILE A 880 38.40 -74.21 -6.47
C ILE A 880 37.13 -73.71 -7.20
N SER A 881 37.08 -72.39 -7.45
CA SER A 881 37.28 -71.79 -8.80
C SER A 881 37.41 -70.27 -8.71
#